data_AF-A0A960Y6Q2-F1
#
_entry.id   AF-A0A960Y6Q2-F1
#
_cell.length_a   1.000
_cell.length_b   1.000
_cell.length_c   1.000
_cell.angle_alpha   90.00
_cell.angle_beta   90.00
_cell.angle_gamma   90.00
#
_symmetry.space_group_name_H-M   'P 1'
#
loop_
_entity.id
_entity.type
_entity.pdbx_description
1 polymer ?
#
loop_
_entity_poly.entity_id
_entity_poly.type
_entity_poly.pdbx_seq_one_letter_code
_entity_poly.pdbx_strand_id
1 'polypeptide(L)'
;MRSIMIILLFALAASGAAGAVYNVHLHTDSTPDYVDVQSFLDTAHSTWTDPEDQAIALWRWMTRTHLQTHTTREDGRGLWDPIQFYASYPNSFCGYMAGFLTSFADAKGGAWRHRYLELGDHTVAELSWDGGQTWHMFDTSMVAFARNHAGEIADHTDLGATQSCALSDWWGAPGAEEGHVYLYHTDASIMSNPPDPAHSGELTHSSGYRKASDNPVLFERTLRNGADSYTSSNDVQTGYTHVRRGWVNRLHLKPGHEYARYWAPQGSGPDYARMTTHDTDPNEGAYEANIRGNGYWSVRPDFSAADPAPWFHDLQGVVHRDADGGAGPALRPAAGAASAAITLKLAAANVLTSGTVHLAGTRGAGDAVVLELSRDGGCTWQTVASPAAGAFDAWHVLTPALIGGAHEILVRATLTPDATRTDVGLDDLQITAFTQLNRMTLPRFQRGPNTVRFAAGPAHETITLKPSLHAGAALSYTQSTDSWSGVTARDEVDNFYKATLVPTTAGQDGQVTWRIDTPTDITGFEFGGSFIAKSTLDRVALEASWNGSDFTELEVFDSGTASTWDARLFAVSASVPAGARSVWLRYRMRSGVDGGWQSGGIQDALLKVHHQAQDAAFAPVAVTWNWIEHRTEGDVPRSHTRIVNNAEERWNVNVGGFRDPTMVSVITRLADGTEIEGYGDGQDVGPGAGYDKQVIGFDWMDDLSHGRPYTVSRPASATNPDTDGAELTDGTLIAPTRWTGATLVQNQTALWDGDAPLAVTVDLGAVRTFRAVRVTTHQPSTDYAHAGTITVSGDGSTLGTIQHDQVWSPPGDHMDWSYERSTEFADLPAGGRLAHSFWLLLDAPATARNVRLDFLPLSGRGLSVSEIQVFSDVTVTDWPDREIDLGDIPTATEDPGDAAPEVSFFRLDVHPNPMRASTVISYALPTPARMQVRVVDLRGRVVRVLEDAWKSSGTHRATWDGRGDDGRDLPSGRYLAVVEADGIKAVGALSLVR
;
A
#
# COMPACT_ATOMS: atom_id res chain seq x y z
N MET A 1 -32.59 -31.58 -58.61
CA MET A 1 -31.64 -32.71 -58.61
C MET A 1 -30.65 -32.50 -57.47
N ARG A 2 -30.36 -33.53 -56.65
CA ARG A 2 -29.15 -33.79 -55.82
C ARG A 2 -28.46 -32.61 -55.08
N SER A 3 -28.02 -32.69 -53.82
CA SER A 3 -28.13 -33.71 -52.77
C SER A 3 -27.73 -33.11 -51.41
N ILE A 4 -28.08 -33.81 -50.33
CA ILE A 4 -27.71 -33.59 -48.92
C ILE A 4 -26.19 -33.41 -48.69
N MET A 5 -25.77 -32.52 -47.77
CA MET A 5 -24.79 -32.90 -46.74
C MET A 5 -24.94 -32.11 -45.44
N ILE A 6 -24.77 -32.81 -44.32
CA ILE A 6 -24.80 -32.32 -42.94
C ILE A 6 -23.38 -31.89 -42.55
N ILE A 7 -23.24 -30.81 -41.77
CA ILE A 7 -22.07 -30.61 -40.90
C ILE A 7 -22.59 -30.26 -39.50
N LEU A 8 -22.33 -31.15 -38.54
CA LEU A 8 -22.40 -30.82 -37.12
C LEU A 8 -21.24 -29.86 -36.82
N LEU A 9 -21.52 -28.70 -36.22
CA LEU A 9 -20.52 -28.11 -35.33
C LEU A 9 -20.58 -28.90 -34.02
N PHE A 10 -19.62 -29.82 -33.86
CA PHE A 10 -19.15 -30.12 -32.52
C PHE A 10 -18.52 -28.85 -31.97
N ALA A 11 -19.12 -28.27 -30.94
CA ALA A 11 -18.34 -27.49 -30.00
C ALA A 11 -17.39 -28.48 -29.31
N LEU A 12 -16.16 -28.59 -29.83
CA LEU A 12 -15.07 -29.00 -28.96
C LEU A 12 -15.00 -27.91 -27.89
N ALA A 13 -15.40 -28.26 -26.67
CA ALA A 13 -14.77 -27.66 -25.51
C ALA A 13 -13.28 -27.99 -25.67
N ALA A 14 -12.51 -27.02 -26.16
CA ALA A 14 -11.07 -27.11 -26.08
C ALA A 14 -10.75 -27.16 -24.59
N SER A 15 -10.18 -28.28 -24.14
CA SER A 15 -9.46 -28.34 -22.88
C SER A 15 -8.25 -27.43 -23.03
N GLY A 16 -8.46 -26.13 -22.82
CA GLY A 16 -7.40 -25.13 -22.82
C GLY A 16 -6.40 -25.52 -21.75
N ALA A 17 -5.10 -25.45 -22.08
CA ALA A 17 -4.08 -25.46 -21.05
C ALA A 17 -4.38 -24.34 -20.05
N ALA A 18 -4.32 -24.65 -18.76
CA ALA A 18 -4.72 -23.73 -17.71
C ALA A 18 -3.58 -22.72 -17.47
N GLY A 19 -3.56 -21.70 -18.31
CA GLY A 19 -2.57 -20.62 -18.27
C GLY A 19 -2.54 -19.90 -16.92
N ALA A 20 -1.52 -19.08 -16.75
CA ALA A 20 -1.28 -18.33 -15.52
C ALA A 20 -0.83 -16.91 -15.84
N VAL A 21 -0.85 -16.04 -14.82
CA VAL A 21 -0.33 -14.67 -14.93
C VAL A 21 0.65 -14.39 -13.81
N TYR A 22 1.83 -13.93 -14.20
CA TYR A 22 2.98 -13.73 -13.33
C TYR A 22 3.23 -12.24 -13.12
N ASN A 23 3.59 -11.86 -11.90
CA ASN A 23 3.88 -10.50 -11.47
C ASN A 23 2.86 -9.47 -12.00
N VAL A 24 1.60 -9.54 -11.54
CA VAL A 24 0.54 -8.62 -11.95
C VAL A 24 0.80 -7.22 -11.40
N HIS A 25 1.01 -6.29 -12.33
CA HIS A 25 1.01 -4.85 -12.15
C HIS A 25 -0.43 -4.33 -12.31
N LEU A 26 -0.91 -3.55 -11.34
CA LEU A 26 -2.25 -2.97 -11.39
C LEU A 26 -2.28 -1.63 -10.66
N HIS A 27 -2.38 -0.55 -11.44
CA HIS A 27 -2.34 0.83 -10.96
C HIS A 27 -3.38 1.71 -11.67
N THR A 28 -3.56 2.92 -11.18
CA THR A 28 -4.51 3.92 -11.70
C THR A 28 -3.82 5.26 -11.90
N ASP A 29 -4.41 6.16 -12.68
CA ASP A 29 -3.98 7.57 -12.77
C ASP A 29 -3.85 8.24 -11.39
N SER A 30 -4.67 7.83 -10.41
CA SER A 30 -4.64 8.34 -9.03
C SER A 30 -3.74 7.58 -8.04
N THR A 31 -2.95 6.58 -8.45
CA THR A 31 -2.03 5.80 -7.56
C THR A 31 -0.90 5.10 -8.34
N PRO A 32 0.39 5.36 -8.04
CA PRO A 32 1.54 4.68 -8.66
C PRO A 32 1.56 3.16 -8.49
N ASP A 33 2.43 2.51 -9.25
CA ASP A 33 2.67 1.07 -9.17
C ASP A 33 3.71 0.72 -8.09
N TYR A 34 3.27 0.07 -7.02
CA TYR A 34 4.12 -0.37 -5.90
C TYR A 34 4.58 -1.84 -6.02
N VAL A 35 4.66 -2.40 -7.23
CA VAL A 35 5.24 -3.75 -7.45
C VAL A 35 6.76 -3.76 -7.21
N ASP A 36 7.50 -2.80 -7.75
CA ASP A 36 8.93 -2.63 -7.54
C ASP A 36 9.39 -1.17 -7.67
N VAL A 37 10.68 -0.92 -7.38
CA VAL A 37 11.25 0.44 -7.36
C VAL A 37 11.17 1.10 -8.73
N GLN A 38 11.38 0.36 -9.81
CA GLN A 38 11.38 0.93 -11.16
C GLN A 38 9.95 1.26 -11.59
N SER A 39 9.01 0.35 -11.37
CA SER A 39 7.58 0.53 -11.63
C SER A 39 7.02 1.76 -10.91
N PHE A 40 7.42 1.96 -9.66
CA PHE A 40 7.06 3.15 -8.88
C PHE A 40 7.66 4.42 -9.49
N LEU A 41 8.95 4.41 -9.85
CA LEU A 41 9.60 5.59 -10.45
C LEU A 41 9.02 5.94 -11.83
N ASP A 42 8.69 4.94 -12.65
CA ASP A 42 8.15 5.16 -13.99
C ASP A 42 6.73 5.72 -13.92
N THR A 43 5.89 5.21 -13.01
CA THR A 43 4.51 5.70 -12.82
C THR A 43 4.42 6.99 -12.01
N ALA A 44 5.36 7.27 -11.09
CA ALA A 44 5.41 8.53 -10.34
C ALA A 44 6.01 9.70 -11.14
N HIS A 45 6.92 9.44 -12.09
CA HIS A 45 7.62 10.49 -12.86
C HIS A 45 7.12 10.73 -14.27
N SER A 46 6.48 9.76 -14.94
CA SER A 46 6.21 9.81 -16.40
C SER A 46 5.48 11.07 -16.88
N THR A 47 4.62 11.63 -16.04
CA THR A 47 3.92 12.92 -16.24
C THR A 47 4.84 14.13 -16.43
N TRP A 48 6.05 14.10 -15.86
CA TRP A 48 6.88 15.29 -15.61
C TRP A 48 8.15 15.28 -16.46
N THR A 49 8.42 16.38 -17.17
CA THR A 49 9.67 16.55 -17.93
C THR A 49 10.75 17.32 -17.18
N ASP A 50 10.37 18.19 -16.25
CA ASP A 50 11.33 18.95 -15.45
C ASP A 50 11.84 18.12 -14.26
N PRO A 51 13.15 18.15 -13.94
CA PRO A 51 13.68 17.40 -12.80
C PRO A 51 13.24 17.88 -11.41
N GLU A 52 12.97 19.18 -11.20
CA GLU A 52 12.46 19.69 -9.92
C GLU A 52 11.04 19.15 -9.68
N ASP A 53 10.18 19.26 -10.70
CA ASP A 53 8.85 18.67 -10.71
C ASP A 53 8.87 17.16 -10.43
N GLN A 54 9.79 16.42 -11.06
CA GLN A 54 9.98 14.99 -10.79
C GLN A 54 10.36 14.73 -9.32
N ALA A 55 11.22 15.55 -8.72
CA ALA A 55 11.63 15.42 -7.33
C ALA A 55 10.48 15.74 -6.36
N ILE A 56 9.71 16.79 -6.65
CA ILE A 56 8.49 17.15 -5.91
C ILE A 56 7.47 16.01 -6.01
N ALA A 57 7.19 15.47 -7.21
CA ALA A 57 6.25 14.38 -7.41
C ALA A 57 6.65 13.10 -6.64
N LEU A 58 7.93 12.72 -6.69
CA LEU A 58 8.48 11.62 -5.91
C LEU A 58 8.27 11.82 -4.40
N TRP A 59 8.66 13.00 -3.89
CA TRP A 59 8.48 13.37 -2.49
C TRP A 59 6.99 13.36 -2.09
N ARG A 60 6.09 13.93 -2.91
CA ARG A 60 4.62 13.93 -2.68
C ARG A 60 4.06 12.51 -2.58
N TRP A 61 4.50 11.57 -3.40
CA TRP A 61 4.03 10.18 -3.32
C TRP A 61 4.55 9.44 -2.08
N MET A 62 5.79 9.70 -1.66
CA MET A 62 6.33 9.17 -0.41
C MET A 62 5.60 9.72 0.81
N THR A 63 5.30 11.02 0.84
CA THR A 63 4.64 11.66 1.97
C THR A 63 3.17 11.22 2.07
N ARG A 64 2.44 11.15 0.94
CA ARG A 64 1.05 10.67 0.85
C ARG A 64 0.84 9.20 1.20
N THR A 65 1.88 8.39 1.39
CA THR A 65 1.75 6.93 1.61
C THR A 65 2.41 6.39 2.88
N HIS A 66 2.90 7.26 3.76
CA HIS A 66 3.44 6.88 5.07
C HIS A 66 2.76 7.65 6.23
N LEU A 67 3.10 7.25 7.46
CA LEU A 67 2.77 7.90 8.72
C LEU A 67 4.04 8.04 9.56
N GLN A 68 4.26 9.23 10.11
CA GLN A 68 5.39 9.55 10.98
C GLN A 68 5.22 8.91 12.37
N THR A 69 5.95 7.83 12.67
CA THR A 69 5.89 7.04 13.93
C THR A 69 7.11 6.07 14.02
N HIS A 70 7.16 5.18 15.01
CA HIS A 70 8.20 4.17 15.15
C HIS A 70 8.22 3.19 13.95
N THR A 71 9.41 2.91 13.42
CA THR A 71 9.55 2.01 12.27
C THR A 71 9.19 0.58 12.64
N THR A 72 8.32 -0.02 11.83
CA THR A 72 7.91 -1.42 11.98
C THR A 72 9.10 -2.39 11.74
N ARG A 73 9.13 -3.50 12.48
CA ARG A 73 10.19 -4.51 12.45
C ARG A 73 9.64 -5.92 12.25
N GLU A 74 10.37 -6.76 11.52
CA GLU A 74 10.05 -8.16 11.22
C GLU A 74 11.13 -9.10 11.75
N ASP A 75 10.80 -10.07 12.60
CA ASP A 75 11.73 -11.14 13.04
C ASP A 75 13.10 -10.63 13.55
N GLY A 76 13.10 -9.47 14.24
CA GLY A 76 14.31 -8.80 14.75
C GLY A 76 14.89 -7.71 13.84
N ARG A 77 14.40 -7.61 12.60
CA ARG A 77 14.99 -6.84 11.49
C ARG A 77 14.22 -5.56 11.19
N GLY A 78 14.91 -4.52 10.77
CA GLY A 78 14.27 -3.32 10.22
C GLY A 78 13.63 -3.57 8.84
N LEU A 79 12.61 -2.80 8.49
CA LEU A 79 12.05 -2.78 7.14
C LEU A 79 12.84 -1.81 6.25
N TRP A 80 13.95 -2.32 5.72
CA TRP A 80 14.95 -1.53 5.00
C TRP A 80 14.71 -1.42 3.48
N ASP A 81 13.63 -1.96 2.93
CA ASP A 81 13.31 -1.85 1.49
C ASP A 81 12.05 -0.99 1.30
N PRO A 82 12.11 0.07 0.46
CA PRO A 82 11.00 1.01 0.33
C PRO A 82 9.74 0.34 -0.23
N ILE A 83 9.86 -0.65 -1.11
CA ILE A 83 8.70 -1.30 -1.74
C ILE A 83 8.05 -2.30 -0.79
N GLN A 84 8.86 -3.03 0.00
CA GLN A 84 8.31 -3.86 1.08
C GLN A 84 7.62 -3.00 2.14
N PHE A 85 8.20 -1.84 2.46
CA PHE A 85 7.64 -0.83 3.34
C PHE A 85 6.30 -0.32 2.77
N TYR A 86 6.30 0.52 1.74
CA TYR A 86 5.10 1.24 1.29
C TYR A 86 3.91 0.33 0.96
N ALA A 87 4.12 -0.92 0.52
CA ALA A 87 3.02 -1.84 0.22
C ALA A 87 2.40 -2.53 1.45
N SER A 88 3.12 -2.70 2.57
CA SER A 88 2.64 -3.47 3.74
C SER A 88 2.65 -2.69 5.06
N TYR A 89 3.38 -1.58 5.11
CA TYR A 89 3.74 -0.86 6.32
C TYR A 89 3.83 0.65 6.04
N PRO A 90 2.99 1.48 6.68
CA PRO A 90 3.07 2.94 6.52
C PRO A 90 3.97 3.61 7.57
N ASN A 91 4.42 2.90 8.60
CA ASN A 91 4.89 3.49 9.86
C ASN A 91 6.42 3.59 9.93
N SER A 92 6.97 4.81 9.86
CA SER A 92 8.42 5.07 9.94
C SER A 92 8.79 6.50 10.37
N PHE A 93 10.09 6.78 10.52
CA PHE A 93 10.66 8.07 10.92
C PHE A 93 11.80 8.54 10.00
N CYS A 94 12.31 9.75 10.27
CA CYS A 94 13.20 10.56 9.44
C CYS A 94 14.35 9.81 8.75
N GLY A 95 15.22 9.12 9.50
CA GLY A 95 16.37 8.40 8.91
C GLY A 95 15.99 7.34 7.87
N TYR A 96 14.84 6.66 8.03
CA TYR A 96 14.36 5.71 7.02
C TYR A 96 13.76 6.42 5.81
N MET A 97 12.95 7.46 6.02
CA MET A 97 12.28 8.20 4.94
C MET A 97 13.29 8.93 4.04
N ALA A 98 14.30 9.55 4.64
CA ALA A 98 15.47 10.08 3.93
C ALA A 98 16.18 8.97 3.13
N GLY A 99 16.41 7.80 3.73
CA GLY A 99 17.05 6.66 3.05
C GLY A 99 16.23 6.01 1.93
N PHE A 100 14.90 6.10 2.00
CA PHE A 100 14.03 5.74 0.88
C PHE A 100 14.19 6.74 -0.28
N LEU A 101 14.26 8.05 0.01
CA LEU A 101 14.44 9.09 -1.01
C LEU A 101 15.78 8.94 -1.74
N THR A 102 16.87 8.74 -0.99
CA THR A 102 18.20 8.48 -1.57
C THR A 102 18.22 7.22 -2.44
N SER A 103 17.53 6.15 -2.02
CA SER A 103 17.43 4.90 -2.77
C SER A 103 16.63 5.02 -4.08
N PHE A 104 15.62 5.90 -4.11
CA PHE A 104 14.89 6.24 -5.32
C PHE A 104 15.76 7.05 -6.30
N ALA A 105 16.52 8.04 -5.81
CA ALA A 105 17.49 8.78 -6.62
C ALA A 105 18.60 7.85 -7.18
N ASP A 106 19.13 6.93 -6.37
CA ASP A 106 20.08 5.88 -6.79
C ASP A 106 19.52 4.93 -7.87
N ALA A 107 18.20 4.71 -7.89
CA ALA A 107 17.55 3.84 -8.86
C ALA A 107 17.25 4.58 -10.17
N LYS A 108 16.85 5.86 -10.08
CA LYS A 108 16.66 6.75 -11.23
C LYS A 108 17.96 7.02 -11.99
N GLY A 109 19.08 7.18 -11.27
CA GLY A 109 20.42 7.23 -11.84
C GLY A 109 20.68 8.40 -12.81
N GLY A 110 21.55 8.18 -13.80
CA GLY A 110 21.92 9.21 -14.77
C GLY A 110 22.65 10.40 -14.12
N ALA A 111 22.08 11.60 -14.21
CA ALA A 111 22.58 12.80 -13.56
C ALA A 111 22.15 12.92 -12.08
N TRP A 112 21.22 12.09 -11.61
CA TRP A 112 20.70 12.20 -10.24
C TRP A 112 21.73 11.78 -9.20
N ARG A 113 21.89 12.60 -8.16
CA ARG A 113 22.71 12.37 -6.97
C ARG A 113 21.87 12.65 -5.73
N HIS A 114 22.34 12.17 -4.60
CA HIS A 114 21.76 12.44 -3.30
C HIS A 114 22.87 12.59 -2.26
N ARG A 115 22.55 13.20 -1.12
CA ARG A 115 23.34 13.16 0.11
C ARG A 115 22.43 13.31 1.32
N TYR A 116 22.85 12.76 2.45
CA TYR A 116 22.16 12.98 3.72
C TYR A 116 22.54 14.33 4.30
N LEU A 117 21.57 14.94 4.97
CA LEU A 117 21.75 16.14 5.77
C LEU A 117 21.25 15.88 7.20
N GLU A 118 22.09 16.22 8.17
CA GLU A 118 21.73 16.13 9.60
C GLU A 118 21.29 17.50 10.10
N LEU A 119 20.07 17.56 10.61
CA LEU A 119 19.48 18.72 11.26
C LEU A 119 19.30 18.35 12.74
N GLY A 120 20.33 18.56 13.57
CA GLY A 120 20.26 18.27 15.01
C GLY A 120 20.00 16.79 15.34
N ASP A 121 18.82 16.46 15.87
CA ASP A 121 18.39 15.08 16.12
C ASP A 121 17.57 14.46 14.97
N HIS A 122 17.38 15.19 13.88
CA HIS A 122 16.58 14.85 12.72
C HIS A 122 17.44 14.64 11.45
N THR A 123 16.96 13.81 10.52
CA THR A 123 17.71 13.43 9.31
C THR A 123 16.85 13.61 8.07
N VAL A 124 17.36 14.37 7.11
CA VAL A 124 16.71 14.62 5.81
C VAL A 124 17.68 14.28 4.67
N ALA A 125 17.24 14.44 3.43
CA ALA A 125 18.09 14.21 2.26
C ALA A 125 18.01 15.38 1.29
N GLU A 126 19.13 15.66 0.64
CA GLU A 126 19.19 16.55 -0.51
C GLU A 126 19.31 15.72 -1.78
N LEU A 127 18.63 16.19 -2.83
CA LEU A 127 18.70 15.66 -4.17
C LEU A 127 19.42 16.65 -5.09
N SER A 128 20.03 16.11 -6.13
CA SER A 128 20.59 16.87 -7.25
C SER A 128 20.27 16.12 -8.53
N TRP A 129 19.97 16.84 -9.60
CA TRP A 129 19.60 16.28 -10.91
C TRP A 129 20.55 16.70 -12.04
N ASP A 130 21.60 17.44 -11.73
CA ASP A 130 22.57 17.99 -12.70
C ASP A 130 23.99 17.42 -12.54
N GLY A 131 24.12 16.32 -11.80
CA GLY A 131 25.39 15.67 -11.49
C GLY A 131 26.05 16.11 -10.18
N GLY A 132 25.37 16.91 -9.35
CA GLY A 132 25.85 17.39 -8.06
C GLY A 132 26.36 18.83 -8.07
N GLN A 133 25.96 19.64 -9.05
CA GLN A 133 26.34 21.06 -9.15
C GLN A 133 25.37 21.94 -8.34
N THR A 134 24.06 21.70 -8.43
CA THR A 134 23.04 22.22 -7.50
C THR A 134 22.51 21.11 -6.59
N TRP A 135 21.93 21.49 -5.45
CA TRP A 135 21.38 20.60 -4.43
C TRP A 135 20.08 21.19 -3.87
N HIS A 136 19.14 20.33 -3.50
CA HIS A 136 17.77 20.71 -3.14
C HIS A 136 17.26 19.80 -2.02
N MET A 137 16.89 20.38 -0.87
CA MET A 137 16.53 19.63 0.33
C MET A 137 15.06 19.25 0.38
N PHE A 138 14.78 17.99 0.71
CA PHE A 138 13.44 17.48 0.93
C PHE A 138 13.32 16.78 2.30
N ASP A 139 12.47 17.31 3.18
CA ASP A 139 12.06 16.60 4.40
C ASP A 139 10.82 15.75 4.09
N THR A 140 11.06 14.44 3.93
CA THR A 140 10.01 13.43 3.71
C THR A 140 9.25 13.05 4.98
N SER A 141 9.70 13.50 6.16
CA SER A 141 9.30 13.02 7.48
C SER A 141 8.52 14.08 8.30
N MET A 142 8.86 15.36 8.17
CA MET A 142 7.96 16.46 8.55
C MET A 142 7.04 16.89 7.39
N VAL A 143 7.26 16.34 6.18
CA VAL A 143 6.55 16.71 4.95
C VAL A 143 6.72 18.20 4.66
N ALA A 144 7.99 18.63 4.60
CA ALA A 144 8.38 19.99 4.25
C ALA A 144 9.45 20.02 3.14
N PHE A 145 9.44 21.08 2.34
CA PHE A 145 10.62 21.63 1.67
C PHE A 145 10.49 23.16 1.70
N ALA A 146 11.62 23.87 1.63
CA ALA A 146 11.65 25.33 1.66
C ALA A 146 12.18 25.86 0.32
N ARG A 147 11.80 27.08 -0.05
CA ARG A 147 12.42 27.81 -1.16
C ARG A 147 13.41 28.84 -0.64
N ASN A 148 14.48 29.07 -1.38
CA ASN A 148 15.43 30.13 -1.08
C ASN A 148 14.96 31.48 -1.65
N HIS A 149 15.75 32.54 -1.44
CA HIS A 149 15.42 33.90 -1.89
C HIS A 149 15.39 34.08 -3.43
N ALA A 150 15.85 33.08 -4.20
CA ALA A 150 15.74 33.04 -5.66
C ALA A 150 14.49 32.28 -6.15
N GLY A 151 13.74 31.63 -5.25
CA GLY A 151 12.59 30.79 -5.56
C GLY A 151 12.94 29.32 -5.88
N GLU A 152 14.21 28.93 -5.81
CA GLU A 152 14.68 27.56 -5.99
C GLU A 152 14.44 26.76 -4.69
N ILE A 153 14.30 25.43 -4.75
CA ILE A 153 14.25 24.61 -3.52
C ILE A 153 15.60 24.74 -2.79
N ALA A 154 15.55 25.20 -1.54
CA ALA A 154 16.70 25.53 -0.73
C ALA A 154 17.59 24.32 -0.43
N ASP A 155 18.90 24.56 -0.34
CA ASP A 155 19.87 23.60 0.19
C ASP A 155 20.31 23.99 1.62
N HIS A 156 21.12 23.16 2.26
CA HIS A 156 21.66 23.42 3.60
C HIS A 156 22.56 24.65 3.70
N THR A 157 23.14 25.13 2.59
CA THR A 157 23.89 26.39 2.57
C THR A 157 22.94 27.57 2.63
N ASP A 158 21.79 27.51 1.94
CA ASP A 158 20.72 28.49 2.07
C ASP A 158 20.17 28.50 3.51
N LEU A 159 19.95 27.33 4.12
CA LEU A 159 19.54 27.24 5.53
C LEU A 159 20.53 27.95 6.46
N GLY A 160 21.83 27.69 6.32
CA GLY A 160 22.88 28.26 7.17
C GLY A 160 23.30 29.69 6.80
N ALA A 161 22.75 30.28 5.73
CA ALA A 161 23.15 31.60 5.24
C ALA A 161 22.39 32.73 5.92
N THR A 162 23.12 33.80 6.27
CA THR A 162 22.52 35.03 6.80
C THR A 162 21.87 35.85 5.69
N GLN A 163 20.55 35.72 5.51
CA GLN A 163 19.76 36.44 4.49
C GLN A 163 18.60 37.22 5.14
N SER A 164 17.88 38.06 4.37
CA SER A 164 16.68 38.76 4.89
C SER A 164 15.75 39.24 3.77
N CYS A 165 14.45 39.04 3.94
CA CYS A 165 13.35 39.46 3.07
C CYS A 165 12.09 39.80 3.91
N ALA A 166 10.92 39.95 3.28
CA ALA A 166 9.68 40.25 4.01
C ALA A 166 9.22 39.14 4.96
N LEU A 167 9.56 37.87 4.69
CA LEU A 167 9.24 36.73 5.56
C LEU A 167 10.09 36.73 6.85
N SER A 168 11.23 37.42 6.84
CA SER A 168 12.16 37.52 7.97
C SER A 168 11.64 38.34 9.15
N ASP A 169 10.74 39.28 8.88
CA ASP A 169 10.25 40.23 9.89
C ASP A 169 9.14 39.63 10.78
N TRP A 170 8.64 38.43 10.43
CA TRP A 170 7.50 37.74 11.07
C TRP A 170 7.68 37.50 12.58
N TRP A 171 8.92 37.40 13.07
CA TRP A 171 9.25 37.14 14.49
C TRP A 171 9.89 38.33 15.24
N GLY A 172 9.64 39.55 14.79
CA GLY A 172 9.65 40.73 15.68
C GLY A 172 10.96 41.50 15.84
N ALA A 173 11.99 41.26 15.02
CA ALA A 173 13.13 42.16 14.89
C ALA A 173 13.70 42.15 13.45
N PRO A 174 13.65 43.29 12.71
CA PRO A 174 14.19 43.35 11.37
C PRO A 174 15.73 43.35 11.39
N GLY A 175 16.32 42.31 10.81
CA GLY A 175 17.75 42.23 10.54
C GLY A 175 18.31 40.81 10.64
N ALA A 176 18.66 40.23 9.49
CA ALA A 176 19.43 38.99 9.34
C ALA A 176 18.79 37.72 9.97
N GLU A 177 18.19 36.87 9.14
CA GLU A 177 17.90 35.48 9.48
C GLU A 177 19.20 34.68 9.61
N GLU A 178 19.66 34.39 10.83
CA GLU A 178 20.68 33.35 11.04
C GLU A 178 19.98 31.98 11.18
N GLY A 179 19.81 31.24 10.07
CA GLY A 179 19.36 29.83 10.13
C GLY A 179 17.91 29.53 9.72
N HIS A 180 17.13 30.51 9.27
CA HIS A 180 15.66 30.44 9.38
C HIS A 180 14.86 30.13 8.10
N VAL A 181 15.52 29.92 6.95
CA VAL A 181 14.87 29.53 5.68
C VAL A 181 13.94 28.33 5.87
N TYR A 182 14.33 27.36 6.71
CA TYR A 182 13.56 26.15 6.98
C TYR A 182 12.18 26.38 7.60
N LEU A 183 12.04 27.47 8.38
CA LEU A 183 10.85 27.76 9.19
C LEU A 183 9.93 28.79 8.55
N TYR A 184 10.49 29.75 7.79
CA TYR A 184 9.72 30.90 7.27
C TYR A 184 9.53 30.87 5.75
N HIS A 185 10.28 30.03 5.03
CA HIS A 185 10.22 29.91 3.57
C HIS A 185 9.79 28.49 3.14
N THR A 186 9.14 27.74 4.04
CA THR A 186 8.42 26.50 3.69
C THR A 186 7.45 26.81 2.53
N ASP A 187 7.44 25.97 1.50
CA ASP A 187 6.62 26.23 0.32
C ASP A 187 5.12 26.33 0.70
N ALA A 188 4.40 27.33 0.19
CA ALA A 188 2.99 27.50 0.50
C ALA A 188 2.11 26.35 -0.05
N SER A 189 2.64 25.57 -0.99
CA SER A 189 1.96 24.45 -1.67
C SER A 189 2.01 23.10 -0.96
N ILE A 190 2.40 23.06 0.32
CA ILE A 190 2.60 21.79 1.03
C ILE A 190 1.91 21.64 2.39
N MET A 191 1.09 22.62 2.80
CA MET A 191 0.13 22.49 3.92
C MET A 191 0.73 21.90 5.23
N SER A 192 1.92 22.37 5.63
CA SER A 192 2.53 22.04 6.93
C SER A 192 2.98 23.32 7.64
N ASN A 193 2.46 23.55 8.85
CA ASN A 193 2.74 24.75 9.66
C ASN A 193 4.13 24.67 10.35
N PRO A 194 4.90 25.77 10.45
CA PRO A 194 5.98 25.90 11.44
C PRO A 194 5.55 25.62 12.90
N PRO A 195 6.51 25.37 13.81
CA PRO A 195 6.25 24.93 15.19
C PRO A 195 5.64 26.01 16.10
N ASP A 196 5.03 25.53 17.20
CA ASP A 196 4.22 26.26 18.19
C ASP A 196 4.75 27.65 18.65
N PRO A 197 4.00 28.74 18.35
CA PRO A 197 4.26 30.09 18.85
C PRO A 197 4.35 30.24 20.37
N ALA A 198 3.63 29.43 21.16
CA ALA A 198 3.56 29.59 22.62
C ALA A 198 4.91 29.35 23.32
N HIS A 199 5.87 28.72 22.64
CA HIS A 199 7.21 28.42 23.15
C HIS A 199 8.32 29.26 22.47
N SER A 200 7.97 30.20 21.58
CA SER A 200 8.90 31.00 20.77
C SER A 200 9.70 32.05 21.55
N GLY A 201 9.13 32.62 22.62
CA GLY A 201 9.74 33.69 23.42
C GLY A 201 10.90 33.22 24.31
N GLU A 202 11.07 31.91 24.47
CA GLU A 202 12.20 31.32 25.17
C GLU A 202 13.28 30.86 24.17
N LEU A 203 14.23 31.76 23.86
CA LEU A 203 15.45 31.44 23.10
C LEU A 203 16.34 30.35 23.76
N THR A 204 15.96 29.90 24.96
CA THR A 204 16.59 28.80 25.71
C THR A 204 15.79 27.49 25.69
N HIS A 205 14.56 27.48 25.19
CA HIS A 205 13.69 26.30 25.23
C HIS A 205 14.08 25.25 24.18
N SER A 206 13.83 23.99 24.50
CA SER A 206 14.41 22.83 23.80
C SER A 206 13.42 22.16 22.83
N SER A 207 12.72 22.93 22.00
CA SER A 207 12.08 22.38 20.80
C SER A 207 13.17 22.02 19.78
N GLY A 208 13.52 20.73 19.70
CA GLY A 208 14.68 20.23 18.96
C GLY A 208 14.80 20.77 17.52
N TYR A 209 13.65 20.91 16.85
CA TYR A 209 13.51 21.35 15.47
C TYR A 209 14.16 22.71 15.11
N ARG A 210 14.28 23.66 16.05
CA ARG A 210 14.97 24.94 15.76
C ARG A 210 16.49 24.82 15.85
N LYS A 211 17.00 24.17 16.90
CA LYS A 211 18.45 23.88 17.03
C LYS A 211 18.97 23.00 15.90
N ALA A 212 18.08 22.21 15.31
CA ALA A 212 18.31 21.37 14.15
C ALA A 212 18.57 22.16 12.86
N SER A 213 17.76 23.17 12.55
CA SER A 213 17.90 23.96 11.32
C SER A 213 19.05 24.97 11.35
N ASP A 214 19.34 25.56 12.52
CA ASP A 214 20.28 26.68 12.64
C ASP A 214 21.77 26.29 12.41
N ASN A 215 22.10 25.00 12.43
CA ASN A 215 23.45 24.48 12.17
C ASN A 215 23.37 23.18 11.34
N PRO A 216 22.99 23.26 10.05
CA PRO A 216 22.78 22.08 9.23
C PRO A 216 24.12 21.46 8.86
N VAL A 217 24.25 20.14 9.04
CA VAL A 217 25.54 19.46 8.90
C VAL A 217 25.51 18.54 7.68
N LEU A 218 26.33 18.90 6.68
CA LEU A 218 26.71 17.94 5.65
C LEU A 218 27.45 16.76 6.28
N PHE A 219 27.06 15.59 5.83
CA PHE A 219 27.54 14.29 6.27
C PHE A 219 29.07 14.06 6.14
N GLU A 220 29.79 14.90 5.38
CA GLU A 220 31.27 14.87 5.26
C GLU A 220 32.02 15.38 6.51
N ARG A 221 31.46 15.20 7.72
CA ARG A 221 32.09 15.65 8.96
C ARG A 221 33.39 14.89 9.23
N THR A 222 34.47 15.65 9.44
CA THR A 222 35.72 15.12 10.03
C THR A 222 35.76 15.46 11.52
N LEU A 223 36.53 14.69 12.30
CA LEU A 223 36.82 14.91 13.74
C LEU A 223 37.36 16.32 14.11
N ARG A 224 37.59 17.18 13.12
CA ARG A 224 38.13 18.54 13.26
C ARG A 224 37.06 19.61 13.51
N ASN A 225 35.78 19.33 13.27
CA ASN A 225 34.71 20.34 13.16
C ASN A 225 33.59 20.26 14.22
N GLY A 226 33.87 19.76 15.44
CA GLY A 226 32.94 19.80 16.58
C GLY A 226 31.85 18.72 16.59
N ALA A 227 31.23 18.50 17.74
CA ALA A 227 30.32 17.36 18.01
C ALA A 227 29.25 17.77 19.04
N ASP A 228 28.47 18.79 18.70
CA ASP A 228 27.76 19.62 19.70
C ASP A 228 26.24 19.34 19.80
N SER A 229 25.75 18.19 19.33
CA SER A 229 24.32 17.83 19.39
C SER A 229 23.94 16.43 19.90
N TYR A 230 24.84 15.43 19.90
CA TYR A 230 24.43 14.03 20.15
C TYR A 230 25.09 13.30 21.33
N THR A 231 24.28 12.44 21.97
CA THR A 231 24.74 11.37 22.87
C THR A 231 25.11 10.11 22.06
N SER A 232 25.97 9.26 22.63
CA SER A 232 26.67 8.18 21.91
C SER A 232 25.83 7.04 21.34
N SER A 233 24.51 7.01 21.55
CA SER A 233 23.64 5.96 20.97
C SER A 233 23.26 6.21 19.51
N ASN A 234 23.36 7.46 19.03
CA ASN A 234 22.91 7.90 17.71
C ASN A 234 24.04 8.55 16.89
N ASP A 235 25.30 8.29 17.21
CA ASP A 235 26.47 8.93 16.56
C ASP A 235 26.62 8.55 15.07
N VAL A 236 26.21 9.49 14.21
CA VAL A 236 26.19 9.40 12.75
C VAL A 236 27.61 9.28 12.15
N GLN A 237 28.69 9.64 12.86
CA GLN A 237 30.06 9.47 12.37
C GLN A 237 30.48 7.99 12.21
N THR A 238 29.66 7.05 12.71
CA THR A 238 29.93 5.61 12.65
C THR A 238 29.00 4.83 11.72
N GLY A 239 28.21 5.54 10.90
CA GLY A 239 27.03 4.99 10.28
C GLY A 239 26.58 5.65 8.98
N TYR A 240 26.74 4.91 7.89
CA TYR A 240 26.18 5.23 6.58
C TYR A 240 24.95 4.33 6.36
N THR A 241 23.95 4.78 5.60
CA THR A 241 22.89 3.87 5.10
C THR A 241 22.61 4.00 3.62
N HIS A 242 22.98 2.95 2.93
CA HIS A 242 22.31 2.44 1.77
C HIS A 242 21.21 1.46 2.20
N VAL A 243 20.01 2.03 2.36
CA VAL A 243 18.73 1.32 2.37
C VAL A 243 18.71 0.26 1.26
N ARG A 244 18.16 -0.92 1.59
CA ARG A 244 18.08 -2.07 0.69
C ARG A 244 17.13 -1.76 -0.46
N ARG A 245 17.45 -2.29 -1.64
CA ARG A 245 16.56 -2.28 -2.80
C ARG A 245 16.53 -3.65 -3.47
N GLY A 246 15.50 -3.94 -4.25
CA GLY A 246 15.37 -5.17 -5.03
C GLY A 246 14.30 -6.14 -4.51
N TRP A 247 13.54 -5.78 -3.48
CA TRP A 247 12.25 -6.42 -3.23
C TRP A 247 11.28 -6.21 -4.39
N VAL A 248 10.36 -7.16 -4.57
CA VAL A 248 9.29 -7.11 -5.58
C VAL A 248 8.02 -7.71 -4.95
N ASN A 249 6.94 -6.95 -4.93
CA ASN A 249 5.63 -7.37 -4.42
C ASN A 249 4.89 -8.21 -5.45
N ARG A 250 5.37 -9.45 -5.61
CA ARG A 250 4.88 -10.38 -6.64
C ARG A 250 3.43 -10.81 -6.40
N LEU A 251 2.55 -10.52 -7.34
CA LEU A 251 1.20 -11.07 -7.44
C LEU A 251 1.16 -12.13 -8.55
N HIS A 252 1.13 -13.41 -8.18
CA HIS A 252 1.04 -14.54 -9.12
C HIS A 252 -0.36 -15.16 -9.07
N LEU A 253 -1.04 -15.17 -10.22
CA LEU A 253 -2.37 -15.75 -10.39
C LEU A 253 -2.26 -17.07 -11.18
N LYS A 254 -2.46 -18.18 -10.48
CA LYS A 254 -2.62 -19.52 -11.05
C LYS A 254 -4.11 -19.92 -11.01
N PRO A 255 -4.50 -21.01 -11.69
CA PRO A 255 -5.81 -21.64 -11.49
C PRO A 255 -6.16 -21.78 -10.01
N GLY A 256 -7.36 -21.36 -9.62
CA GLY A 256 -7.83 -21.40 -8.23
C GLY A 256 -7.27 -20.33 -7.29
N HIS A 257 -6.45 -19.39 -7.76
CA HIS A 257 -5.99 -18.24 -6.98
C HIS A 257 -6.97 -17.06 -7.06
N GLU A 258 -7.36 -16.54 -5.90
CA GLU A 258 -8.10 -15.29 -5.71
C GLU A 258 -7.36 -14.44 -4.66
N TYR A 259 -7.09 -13.16 -4.97
CA TYR A 259 -6.61 -12.20 -3.99
C TYR A 259 -7.57 -10.99 -3.94
N ALA A 260 -8.22 -10.81 -2.78
CA ALA A 260 -9.03 -9.65 -2.48
C ALA A 260 -8.26 -8.69 -1.57
N ARG A 261 -8.20 -7.41 -1.92
CA ARG A 261 -7.56 -6.33 -1.15
C ARG A 261 -8.63 -5.30 -0.79
N TYR A 262 -8.66 -4.87 0.46
CA TYR A 262 -9.70 -4.03 1.05
C TYR A 262 -9.10 -2.74 1.63
N TRP A 263 -9.86 -1.65 1.58
CA TRP A 263 -9.49 -0.39 2.25
C TRP A 263 -9.89 -0.35 3.73
N ALA A 264 -10.71 -1.31 4.17
CA ALA A 264 -11.14 -1.46 5.56
C ALA A 264 -10.52 -2.73 6.21
N PRO A 265 -10.22 -2.71 7.52
CA PRO A 265 -9.76 -3.89 8.26
C PRO A 265 -10.77 -5.03 8.20
N GLN A 266 -10.30 -6.27 8.09
CA GLN A 266 -11.18 -7.46 8.20
C GLN A 266 -11.31 -7.93 9.66
N GLY A 267 -10.51 -7.39 10.58
CA GLY A 267 -10.61 -7.68 12.01
C GLY A 267 -9.61 -6.88 12.85
N SER A 268 -9.80 -6.90 14.17
CA SER A 268 -8.97 -6.17 15.15
C SER A 268 -8.05 -7.07 16.00
N GLY A 269 -8.19 -8.39 15.89
CA GLY A 269 -7.38 -9.36 16.64
C GLY A 269 -5.92 -9.47 16.15
N PRO A 270 -5.05 -10.21 16.87
CA PRO A 270 -3.67 -10.47 16.45
C PRO A 270 -3.59 -11.29 15.16
N ASP A 271 -4.63 -12.05 14.82
CA ASP A 271 -4.74 -12.80 13.56
C ASP A 271 -4.75 -11.90 12.32
N TYR A 272 -5.08 -10.61 12.49
CA TYR A 272 -5.18 -9.61 11.43
C TYR A 272 -4.02 -8.60 11.46
N ALA A 273 -2.92 -8.87 12.18
CA ALA A 273 -1.80 -7.93 12.25
C ALA A 273 -0.46 -8.65 12.44
N ARG A 274 0.60 -8.14 11.78
CA ARG A 274 1.96 -8.51 12.17
C ARG A 274 2.37 -7.68 13.38
N MET A 275 2.06 -8.20 14.57
CA MET A 275 2.54 -7.64 15.84
C MET A 275 4.07 -7.54 15.82
N THR A 276 4.62 -6.41 16.27
CA THR A 276 6.07 -6.16 16.23
C THR A 276 6.77 -6.73 17.48
N THR A 277 8.10 -6.56 17.60
CA THR A 277 8.96 -7.26 18.58
C THR A 277 8.73 -6.91 20.07
N HIS A 278 7.61 -6.28 20.43
CA HIS A 278 7.17 -6.02 21.81
C HIS A 278 5.67 -6.36 22.04
N ASP A 279 5.07 -7.19 21.18
CA ASP A 279 3.61 -7.43 21.15
C ASP A 279 2.77 -6.15 20.99
N THR A 280 3.37 -5.08 20.48
CA THR A 280 2.68 -3.82 20.15
C THR A 280 1.97 -3.92 18.81
N ASP A 281 0.78 -3.30 18.76
CA ASP A 281 0.03 -3.09 17.53
C ASP A 281 0.94 -2.41 16.49
N PRO A 282 1.06 -2.90 15.25
CA PRO A 282 1.84 -2.21 14.21
C PRO A 282 1.34 -0.77 13.96
N ASN A 283 0.11 -0.42 14.34
CA ASN A 283 -0.44 0.94 14.30
C ASN A 283 -0.25 1.75 15.60
N GLU A 284 0.24 1.16 16.68
CA GLU A 284 0.41 1.79 18.01
C GLU A 284 -0.88 2.40 18.61
N GLY A 285 -2.06 1.96 18.13
CA GLY A 285 -3.36 2.54 18.48
C GLY A 285 -3.85 3.67 17.55
N ALA A 286 -3.04 4.11 16.58
CA ALA A 286 -3.43 5.04 15.53
C ALA A 286 -4.04 4.29 14.33
N TYR A 287 -5.34 4.00 14.40
CA TYR A 287 -6.04 3.14 13.43
C TYR A 287 -6.16 3.73 12.00
N GLU A 288 -5.74 4.98 11.78
CA GLU A 288 -5.87 5.75 10.53
C GLU A 288 -5.45 4.98 9.27
N ALA A 289 -4.38 4.19 9.30
CA ALA A 289 -3.92 3.48 8.11
C ALA A 289 -4.74 2.23 7.75
N ASN A 290 -5.58 1.69 8.66
CA ASN A 290 -6.45 0.53 8.43
C ASN A 290 -5.76 -0.77 7.92
N ILE A 291 -4.46 -0.95 8.18
CA ILE A 291 -3.63 -2.06 7.63
C ILE A 291 -3.91 -3.45 8.23
N ARG A 292 -4.97 -3.61 9.02
CA ARG A 292 -5.22 -4.82 9.81
C ARG A 292 -5.97 -5.89 9.00
N GLY A 293 -5.20 -6.84 8.45
CA GLY A 293 -5.72 -8.05 7.80
C GLY A 293 -6.61 -7.75 6.61
N ASN A 294 -6.32 -6.63 5.95
CA ASN A 294 -7.10 -6.00 4.90
C ASN A 294 -6.77 -6.55 3.50
N GLY A 295 -6.00 -7.63 3.39
CA GLY A 295 -6.02 -8.50 2.21
C GLY A 295 -6.40 -9.93 2.59
N TYR A 296 -7.00 -10.66 1.64
CA TYR A 296 -7.43 -12.04 1.79
C TYR A 296 -7.10 -12.83 0.53
N TRP A 297 -6.18 -13.79 0.69
CA TRP A 297 -5.82 -14.78 -0.32
C TRP A 297 -6.63 -16.06 -0.16
N SER A 298 -6.97 -16.66 -1.29
CA SER A 298 -7.55 -18.00 -1.39
C SER A 298 -6.89 -18.76 -2.53
N VAL A 299 -6.43 -20.00 -2.25
CA VAL A 299 -5.84 -20.94 -3.21
C VAL A 299 -6.63 -22.24 -3.13
N ARG A 300 -7.34 -22.58 -4.21
CA ARG A 300 -8.25 -23.74 -4.28
C ARG A 300 -8.03 -24.56 -5.55
N PRO A 301 -7.15 -25.57 -5.50
CA PRO A 301 -6.95 -26.55 -6.58
C PRO A 301 -8.22 -27.32 -6.93
N ASP A 302 -8.49 -27.54 -8.21
CA ASP A 302 -9.50 -28.52 -8.64
C ASP A 302 -8.92 -29.93 -8.64
N PHE A 303 -9.17 -30.68 -7.58
CA PHE A 303 -8.80 -32.09 -7.45
C PHE A 303 -9.57 -33.02 -8.42
N SER A 304 -10.57 -32.54 -9.15
CA SER A 304 -11.26 -33.29 -10.21
C SER A 304 -10.64 -33.13 -11.60
N ALA A 305 -9.69 -32.20 -11.76
CA ALA A 305 -8.98 -31.99 -13.01
C ALA A 305 -8.12 -33.21 -13.39
N ALA A 306 -8.29 -33.70 -14.63
CA ALA A 306 -7.58 -34.88 -15.11
C ALA A 306 -6.05 -34.67 -15.20
N ASP A 307 -5.61 -33.43 -15.44
CA ASP A 307 -4.23 -32.99 -15.23
C ASP A 307 -4.19 -32.04 -14.01
N PRO A 308 -3.63 -32.48 -12.87
CA PRO A 308 -3.52 -31.65 -11.68
C PRO A 308 -2.38 -30.61 -11.77
N ALA A 309 -1.40 -30.78 -12.67
CA ALA A 309 -0.14 -30.03 -12.61
C ALA A 309 -0.28 -28.49 -12.53
N PRO A 310 -1.16 -27.82 -13.32
CA PRO A 310 -1.28 -26.35 -13.32
C PRO A 310 -1.69 -25.73 -11.98
N TRP A 311 -2.28 -26.50 -11.07
CA TRP A 311 -2.82 -26.02 -9.80
C TRP A 311 -1.82 -26.05 -8.64
N PHE A 312 -0.66 -26.70 -8.81
CA PHE A 312 0.32 -26.90 -7.74
C PHE A 312 1.64 -26.18 -8.02
N HIS A 313 2.49 -26.03 -7.01
CA HIS A 313 3.87 -25.56 -7.21
C HIS A 313 4.82 -26.74 -7.49
N ASP A 314 4.57 -27.88 -6.86
CA ASP A 314 5.32 -29.11 -7.12
C ASP A 314 4.45 -30.37 -6.93
N LEU A 315 4.73 -31.40 -7.72
CA LEU A 315 4.09 -32.71 -7.69
C LEU A 315 5.17 -33.80 -7.83
N GLN A 316 5.52 -34.46 -6.72
CA GLN A 316 6.56 -35.50 -6.70
C GLN A 316 5.93 -36.86 -6.52
N GLY A 317 6.04 -37.74 -7.52
CA GLY A 317 5.59 -39.13 -7.41
C GLY A 317 4.08 -39.30 -7.20
N VAL A 318 3.26 -38.37 -7.65
CA VAL A 318 1.78 -38.37 -7.54
C VAL A 318 1.14 -38.82 -8.85
N VAL A 319 -0.06 -39.41 -8.77
CA VAL A 319 -0.92 -39.73 -9.92
C VAL A 319 -2.38 -39.40 -9.59
N HIS A 320 -3.13 -38.86 -10.56
CA HIS A 320 -4.58 -38.70 -10.44
C HIS A 320 -5.30 -40.03 -10.67
N ARG A 321 -6.31 -40.34 -9.87
CA ARG A 321 -6.99 -41.65 -9.84
C ARG A 321 -7.45 -42.16 -11.21
N ASP A 322 -7.87 -41.26 -12.11
CA ASP A 322 -8.39 -41.64 -13.42
C ASP A 322 -7.30 -42.20 -14.35
N ALA A 323 -6.03 -41.88 -14.09
CA ALA A 323 -4.89 -42.43 -14.83
C ALA A 323 -4.51 -43.85 -14.40
N ASP A 324 -4.94 -44.32 -13.22
CA ASP A 324 -4.50 -45.62 -12.66
C ASP A 324 -5.60 -46.46 -11.95
N GLY A 325 -6.89 -46.21 -12.23
CA GLY A 325 -7.98 -47.17 -11.91
C GLY A 325 -9.28 -46.59 -11.34
N GLY A 326 -9.41 -45.27 -11.21
CA GLY A 326 -10.67 -44.54 -10.95
C GLY A 326 -11.31 -44.66 -9.56
N ALA A 327 -10.84 -45.57 -8.71
CA ALA A 327 -11.35 -45.74 -7.34
C ALA A 327 -10.32 -45.30 -6.28
N GLY A 328 -10.79 -44.66 -5.21
CA GLY A 328 -9.96 -44.10 -4.13
C GLY A 328 -9.85 -42.58 -4.18
N PRO A 329 -8.96 -41.98 -3.37
CA PRO A 329 -8.75 -40.54 -3.33
C PRO A 329 -8.31 -39.98 -4.68
N ALA A 330 -8.63 -38.71 -4.96
CA ALA A 330 -8.35 -38.06 -6.23
C ALA A 330 -6.86 -38.04 -6.60
N LEU A 331 -5.97 -37.61 -5.70
CA LEU A 331 -4.51 -37.64 -5.89
C LEU A 331 -3.87 -38.63 -4.93
N ARG A 332 -3.02 -39.53 -5.45
CA ARG A 332 -2.38 -40.60 -4.66
C ARG A 332 -0.94 -40.89 -5.10
N PRO A 333 -0.13 -41.60 -4.30
CA PRO A 333 1.23 -41.98 -4.69
C PRO A 333 1.23 -42.83 -5.96
N ALA A 334 2.16 -42.58 -6.88
CA ALA A 334 2.36 -43.32 -8.12
C ALA A 334 2.89 -44.75 -7.84
N ALA A 335 2.70 -45.67 -8.79
CA ALA A 335 3.08 -47.06 -8.61
C ALA A 335 4.61 -47.21 -8.39
N GLY A 336 5.01 -47.76 -7.23
CA GLY A 336 6.41 -47.92 -6.85
C GLY A 336 7.04 -46.69 -6.18
N ALA A 337 6.30 -45.60 -5.96
CA ALA A 337 6.79 -44.46 -5.20
C ALA A 337 6.88 -44.83 -3.70
N ALA A 338 8.07 -44.68 -3.11
CA ALA A 338 8.29 -44.88 -1.67
C ALA A 338 7.78 -43.70 -0.82
N SER A 339 7.59 -42.54 -1.45
CA SER A 339 6.92 -41.36 -0.91
C SER A 339 6.40 -40.54 -2.10
N ALA A 340 5.35 -39.77 -1.88
CA ALA A 340 4.83 -38.79 -2.83
C ALA A 340 4.55 -37.46 -2.11
N ALA A 341 4.63 -36.34 -2.82
CA ALA A 341 4.39 -35.02 -2.25
C ALA A 341 3.60 -34.12 -3.20
N ILE A 342 2.69 -33.34 -2.62
CA ILE A 342 1.90 -32.31 -3.29
C ILE A 342 2.21 -31.00 -2.58
N THR A 343 2.76 -30.01 -3.30
CA THR A 343 3.14 -28.72 -2.72
C THR A 343 2.34 -27.58 -3.36
N LEU A 344 1.65 -26.80 -2.54
CA LEU A 344 1.11 -25.50 -2.90
C LEU A 344 2.07 -24.38 -2.51
N LYS A 345 2.03 -23.28 -3.27
CA LYS A 345 2.75 -22.05 -2.98
C LYS A 345 1.77 -20.89 -2.93
N LEU A 346 1.85 -20.12 -1.84
CA LEU A 346 1.17 -18.84 -1.73
C LEU A 346 2.26 -17.76 -1.72
N ALA A 347 2.37 -17.04 -2.84
CA ALA A 347 3.25 -15.89 -3.00
C ALA A 347 2.41 -14.62 -2.83
N ALA A 348 2.47 -14.03 -1.64
CA ALA A 348 1.70 -12.86 -1.27
C ALA A 348 2.48 -11.58 -1.58
N ALA A 349 1.86 -10.70 -2.38
CA ALA A 349 2.38 -9.37 -2.66
C ALA A 349 2.51 -8.48 -1.41
N ASN A 350 1.84 -8.84 -0.30
CA ASN A 350 1.85 -8.12 0.97
C ASN A 350 2.09 -9.12 2.12
N VAL A 351 2.51 -8.63 3.29
CA VAL A 351 2.93 -9.50 4.39
C VAL A 351 1.78 -10.36 4.94
N LEU A 352 2.03 -11.65 5.17
CA LEU A 352 1.06 -12.56 5.80
C LEU A 352 0.93 -12.29 7.30
N THR A 353 -0.29 -12.47 7.80
CA THR A 353 -0.65 -12.29 9.22
C THR A 353 -1.07 -13.63 9.82
N SER A 354 -2.21 -14.19 9.41
CA SER A 354 -2.68 -15.52 9.77
C SER A 354 -3.40 -16.18 8.60
N GLY A 355 -3.89 -17.41 8.79
CA GLY A 355 -4.67 -18.10 7.77
C GLY A 355 -5.18 -19.45 8.24
N THR A 356 -5.67 -20.24 7.29
CA THR A 356 -6.03 -21.64 7.50
C THR A 356 -5.67 -22.47 6.27
N VAL A 357 -5.32 -23.74 6.49
CA VAL A 357 -5.12 -24.74 5.44
C VAL A 357 -6.17 -25.83 5.59
N HIS A 358 -6.85 -26.18 4.50
CA HIS A 358 -7.73 -27.33 4.43
C HIS A 358 -6.97 -28.56 3.99
N LEU A 359 -7.25 -29.72 4.59
CA LEU A 359 -6.72 -31.00 4.17
C LEU A 359 -7.83 -32.06 4.26
N ALA A 360 -8.17 -32.68 3.13
CA ALA A 360 -9.09 -33.81 3.08
C ALA A 360 -8.53 -34.97 2.25
N GLY A 361 -8.91 -36.20 2.61
CA GLY A 361 -8.41 -37.42 1.98
C GLY A 361 -8.63 -38.65 2.84
N THR A 362 -7.86 -39.70 2.59
CA THR A 362 -7.88 -40.96 3.34
C THR A 362 -6.48 -41.52 3.47
N ARG A 363 -6.20 -42.24 4.56
CA ARG A 363 -5.02 -43.11 4.67
C ARG A 363 -5.34 -44.44 5.35
N GLY A 364 -4.65 -45.50 4.93
CA GLY A 364 -4.61 -46.77 5.62
C GLY A 364 -3.88 -46.69 6.97
N ALA A 365 -3.87 -47.82 7.70
CA ALA A 365 -3.31 -47.87 9.04
C ALA A 365 -1.77 -47.90 9.07
N GLY A 366 -1.12 -48.47 8.05
CA GLY A 366 0.34 -48.48 7.90
C GLY A 366 0.90 -47.28 7.13
N ASP A 367 0.05 -46.55 6.40
CA ASP A 367 0.41 -45.32 5.69
C ASP A 367 0.67 -44.13 6.63
N ALA A 368 1.43 -43.15 6.16
CA ALA A 368 1.54 -41.84 6.78
C ALA A 368 1.12 -40.72 5.82
N VAL A 369 0.44 -39.71 6.39
CA VAL A 369 0.18 -38.42 5.74
C VAL A 369 0.69 -37.34 6.70
N VAL A 370 1.51 -36.42 6.20
CA VAL A 370 2.06 -35.31 6.97
C VAL A 370 1.81 -34.01 6.21
N LEU A 371 1.16 -33.06 6.86
CA LEU A 371 1.02 -31.69 6.39
C LEU A 371 2.14 -30.86 6.96
N GLU A 372 2.90 -30.21 6.09
CA GLU A 372 4.11 -29.47 6.39
C GLU A 372 4.02 -28.06 5.80
N LEU A 373 4.73 -27.12 6.42
CA LEU A 373 4.82 -25.73 6.01
C LEU A 373 6.29 -25.29 5.97
N SER A 374 6.67 -24.54 4.94
CA SER A 374 7.93 -23.79 4.87
C SER A 374 7.66 -22.29 4.68
N ARG A 375 8.52 -21.46 5.27
CA ARG A 375 8.54 -19.98 5.16
C ARG A 375 9.79 -19.45 4.45
N ASP A 376 10.71 -20.33 4.09
CA ASP A 376 12.08 -20.02 3.70
C ASP A 376 12.46 -20.72 2.39
N GLY A 377 11.51 -20.77 1.44
CA GLY A 377 11.75 -21.34 0.12
C GLY A 377 11.99 -22.86 0.11
N GLY A 378 11.59 -23.57 1.17
CA GLY A 378 11.77 -25.01 1.33
C GLY A 378 13.04 -25.43 2.07
N CYS A 379 13.85 -24.50 2.58
CA CYS A 379 15.04 -24.83 3.37
C CYS A 379 14.69 -25.52 4.70
N THR A 380 13.63 -25.07 5.39
CA THR A 380 13.09 -25.74 6.59
C THR A 380 11.61 -26.07 6.43
N TRP A 381 11.17 -27.12 7.12
CA TRP A 381 9.78 -27.60 7.10
C TRP A 381 9.30 -27.88 8.52
N GLN A 382 8.13 -27.32 8.87
CA GLN A 382 7.45 -27.55 10.14
C GLN A 382 6.18 -28.35 9.92
N THR A 383 5.99 -29.42 10.70
CA THR A 383 4.73 -30.19 10.71
C THR A 383 3.58 -29.35 11.26
N VAL A 384 2.51 -29.22 10.48
CA VAL A 384 1.23 -28.61 10.86
C VAL A 384 0.25 -29.67 11.36
N ALA A 385 0.20 -30.83 10.68
CA ALA A 385 -0.68 -31.93 11.04
C ALA A 385 -0.15 -33.30 10.59
N SER A 386 -0.62 -34.35 11.25
CA SER A 386 -0.43 -35.74 10.82
C SER A 386 -1.73 -36.51 11.09
N PRO A 387 -2.63 -36.62 10.10
CA PRO A 387 -3.96 -37.23 10.29
C PRO A 387 -3.91 -38.66 10.87
N ALA A 388 -4.96 -39.02 11.60
CA ALA A 388 -5.20 -40.39 12.04
C ALA A 388 -5.54 -41.31 10.86
N ALA A 389 -5.55 -42.63 11.08
CA ALA A 389 -5.93 -43.60 10.06
C ALA A 389 -7.43 -43.52 9.75
N GLY A 390 -7.81 -43.75 8.49
CA GLY A 390 -9.16 -43.56 7.96
C GLY A 390 -9.29 -42.29 7.12
N ALA A 391 -10.52 -41.86 6.91
CA ALA A 391 -10.83 -40.60 6.22
C ALA A 391 -10.57 -39.40 7.14
N PHE A 392 -10.06 -38.31 6.57
CA PHE A 392 -9.85 -37.02 7.24
C PHE A 392 -10.38 -35.88 6.36
N ASP A 393 -10.91 -34.85 7.01
CA ASP A 393 -11.52 -33.65 6.43
C ASP A 393 -11.44 -32.57 7.52
N ALA A 394 -10.46 -31.68 7.43
CA ALA A 394 -10.12 -30.76 8.51
C ALA A 394 -9.47 -29.45 8.03
N TRP A 395 -9.85 -28.35 8.69
CA TRP A 395 -9.15 -27.07 8.61
C TRP A 395 -8.15 -26.95 9.77
N HIS A 396 -6.92 -26.54 9.46
CA HIS A 396 -5.85 -26.27 10.42
C HIS A 396 -5.51 -24.78 10.41
N VAL A 397 -5.36 -24.18 11.60
CA VAL A 397 -5.07 -22.74 11.75
C VAL A 397 -3.58 -22.46 11.53
N LEU A 398 -3.28 -21.52 10.65
CA LEU A 398 -1.94 -20.96 10.43
C LEU A 398 -1.84 -19.68 11.27
N THR A 399 -1.31 -19.80 12.49
CA THR A 399 -1.28 -18.68 13.45
C THR A 399 -0.26 -17.59 13.07
N PRO A 400 -0.33 -16.38 13.66
CA PRO A 400 0.68 -15.33 13.49
C PRO A 400 2.10 -15.73 13.91
N ALA A 401 2.25 -16.68 14.84
CA ALA A 401 3.54 -17.27 15.17
C ALA A 401 4.07 -18.17 14.05
N LEU A 402 3.17 -18.85 13.31
CA LEU A 402 3.51 -19.82 12.28
C LEU A 402 3.82 -19.16 10.93
N ILE A 403 2.95 -18.26 10.43
CA ILE A 403 3.12 -17.62 9.10
C ILE A 403 3.30 -16.10 9.11
N GLY A 404 3.10 -15.43 10.25
CA GLY A 404 3.20 -13.98 10.33
C GLY A 404 4.59 -13.46 9.94
N GLY A 405 4.64 -12.43 9.08
CA GLY A 405 5.89 -11.87 8.56
C GLY A 405 6.44 -12.57 7.31
N ALA A 406 5.81 -13.65 6.84
CA ALA A 406 6.16 -14.26 5.57
C ALA A 406 5.48 -13.53 4.40
N HIS A 407 6.16 -13.40 3.26
CA HIS A 407 5.56 -13.00 1.98
C HIS A 407 5.40 -14.20 1.03
N GLU A 408 6.04 -15.32 1.35
CA GLU A 408 5.93 -16.56 0.58
C GLU A 408 5.84 -17.72 1.58
N ILE A 409 4.90 -18.63 1.35
CA ILE A 409 4.83 -19.91 2.07
C ILE A 409 4.65 -21.06 1.09
N LEU A 410 5.28 -22.19 1.41
CA LEU A 410 5.02 -23.48 0.77
C LEU A 410 4.26 -24.37 1.75
N VAL A 411 3.18 -24.98 1.29
CA VAL A 411 2.40 -25.96 2.06
C VAL A 411 2.50 -27.30 1.33
N ARG A 412 3.08 -28.30 1.98
CA ARG A 412 3.31 -29.62 1.41
C ARG A 412 2.51 -30.68 2.15
N ALA A 413 1.81 -31.52 1.41
CA ALA A 413 1.24 -32.76 1.92
C ALA A 413 2.10 -33.93 1.43
N THR A 414 2.82 -34.56 2.35
CA THR A 414 3.69 -35.71 2.10
C THR A 414 2.94 -37.00 2.43
N LEU A 415 2.94 -37.95 1.47
CA LEU A 415 2.23 -39.22 1.50
C LEU A 415 3.26 -40.36 1.48
N THR A 416 3.32 -41.17 2.53
CA THR A 416 4.18 -42.36 2.59
C THR A 416 3.28 -43.61 2.57
N PRO A 417 3.16 -44.31 1.43
CA PRO A 417 2.37 -45.53 1.33
C PRO A 417 3.06 -46.72 2.01
N ASP A 418 2.28 -47.64 2.56
CA ASP A 418 2.73 -48.99 2.89
C ASP A 418 2.70 -49.92 1.65
N ALA A 419 2.62 -51.24 1.83
CA ALA A 419 2.53 -52.19 0.71
C ALA A 419 1.20 -52.06 -0.08
N THR A 420 0.19 -51.43 0.51
CA THR A 420 -1.15 -51.18 -0.02
C THR A 420 -1.27 -49.70 -0.43
N ARG A 421 -0.84 -49.40 -1.66
CA ARG A 421 -0.79 -48.01 -2.20
C ARG A 421 -2.16 -47.33 -2.35
N THR A 422 -3.26 -48.06 -2.40
CA THR A 422 -4.55 -47.57 -2.91
C THR A 422 -5.44 -46.87 -1.89
N ASP A 423 -5.15 -47.03 -0.60
CA ASP A 423 -5.91 -46.47 0.52
C ASP A 423 -5.26 -45.23 1.16
N VAL A 424 -4.17 -44.70 0.57
CA VAL A 424 -3.62 -43.36 0.86
C VAL A 424 -3.77 -42.40 -0.31
N GLY A 425 -4.23 -41.19 0.00
CA GLY A 425 -4.29 -40.07 -0.95
C GLY A 425 -5.11 -38.90 -0.43
N LEU A 426 -5.17 -37.84 -1.24
CA LEU A 426 -5.87 -36.60 -0.95
C LEU A 426 -7.05 -36.39 -1.91
N ASP A 427 -8.10 -35.79 -1.38
CA ASP A 427 -9.27 -35.33 -2.12
C ASP A 427 -9.41 -33.80 -2.10
N ASP A 428 -8.73 -33.11 -1.19
CA ASP A 428 -8.67 -31.64 -1.14
C ASP A 428 -7.43 -31.12 -0.39
N LEU A 429 -6.90 -29.98 -0.83
CA LEU A 429 -5.83 -29.22 -0.17
C LEU A 429 -6.00 -27.74 -0.56
N GLN A 430 -6.37 -26.88 0.39
CA GLN A 430 -6.63 -25.45 0.13
C GLN A 430 -5.88 -24.57 1.11
N ILE A 431 -5.54 -23.35 0.70
CA ILE A 431 -4.97 -22.33 1.59
C ILE A 431 -5.87 -21.10 1.55
N THR A 432 -6.17 -20.52 2.70
CA THR A 432 -6.68 -19.16 2.81
C THR A 432 -5.83 -18.38 3.80
N ALA A 433 -5.48 -17.14 3.51
CA ALA A 433 -4.61 -16.35 4.37
C ALA A 433 -4.96 -14.85 4.35
N PHE A 434 -4.86 -14.22 5.51
CA PHE A 434 -4.95 -12.77 5.65
C PHE A 434 -3.58 -12.13 5.43
N THR A 435 -3.54 -11.09 4.62
CA THR A 435 -2.39 -10.20 4.48
C THR A 435 -2.67 -8.85 5.12
N GLN A 436 -1.62 -8.23 5.64
CA GLN A 436 -1.60 -6.85 6.08
C GLN A 436 -1.01 -6.02 4.93
N LEU A 437 -1.75 -5.00 4.48
CA LEU A 437 -1.34 -4.12 3.39
C LEU A 437 -1.59 -2.66 3.72
N ASN A 438 -0.77 -1.78 3.15
CA ASN A 438 -1.01 -0.34 3.21
C ASN A 438 -2.12 0.03 2.21
N ARG A 439 -3.29 0.44 2.68
CA ARG A 439 -4.40 0.79 1.76
C ARG A 439 -4.10 2.02 0.89
N MET A 440 -3.11 2.83 1.26
CA MET A 440 -2.74 4.05 0.52
C MET A 440 -1.98 3.76 -0.77
N THR A 441 -1.52 2.52 -0.98
CA THR A 441 -0.84 2.05 -2.20
C THR A 441 -1.71 1.14 -3.06
N LEU A 442 -3.01 1.02 -2.75
CA LEU A 442 -3.97 0.29 -3.57
C LEU A 442 -4.51 1.18 -4.71
N PRO A 443 -4.76 0.62 -5.92
CA PRO A 443 -5.30 1.37 -7.06
C PRO A 443 -6.70 1.94 -6.76
N ARG A 444 -6.74 3.23 -6.40
CA ARG A 444 -7.97 3.95 -6.01
C ARG A 444 -8.59 4.67 -7.21
N PHE A 445 -9.91 4.81 -7.19
CA PHE A 445 -10.61 5.75 -8.06
C PHE A 445 -10.84 7.07 -7.33
N GLN A 446 -10.88 8.15 -8.11
CA GLN A 446 -11.41 9.46 -7.75
C GLN A 446 -12.76 9.67 -8.45
N ARG A 447 -13.45 10.77 -8.16
CA ARG A 447 -14.63 11.20 -8.94
C ARG A 447 -14.23 11.44 -10.41
N GLY A 448 -15.17 11.26 -11.32
CA GLY A 448 -14.97 11.45 -12.77
C GLY A 448 -14.35 10.24 -13.46
N PRO A 449 -13.74 10.42 -14.66
CA PRO A 449 -13.10 9.34 -15.39
C PRO A 449 -11.76 8.94 -14.75
N ASN A 450 -11.51 7.65 -14.54
CA ASN A 450 -10.24 7.11 -14.03
C ASN A 450 -9.63 6.18 -15.06
N THR A 451 -8.34 6.33 -15.33
CA THR A 451 -7.57 5.41 -16.19
C THR A 451 -7.02 4.28 -15.33
N VAL A 452 -7.31 3.04 -15.71
CA VAL A 452 -6.74 1.84 -15.10
C VAL A 452 -5.76 1.20 -16.06
N ARG A 453 -4.61 0.76 -15.54
CA ARG A 453 -3.60 0.03 -16.31
C ARG A 453 -3.30 -1.31 -15.63
N PHE A 454 -3.27 -2.35 -16.44
CA PHE A 454 -2.86 -3.71 -16.08
C PHE A 454 -1.65 -4.09 -16.92
N ALA A 455 -0.64 -4.70 -16.29
CA ALA A 455 0.41 -5.40 -17.00
C ALA A 455 0.81 -6.70 -16.29
N ALA A 456 1.26 -7.69 -17.06
CA ALA A 456 1.84 -8.92 -16.56
C ALA A 456 3.35 -8.89 -16.76
N GLY A 457 4.10 -9.22 -15.71
CA GLY A 457 5.55 -9.41 -15.82
C GLY A 457 5.93 -10.71 -16.54
N PRO A 458 7.24 -10.98 -16.69
CA PRO A 458 7.72 -12.15 -17.41
C PRO A 458 7.23 -13.46 -16.80
N ALA A 459 6.84 -14.41 -17.65
CA ALA A 459 6.31 -15.72 -17.24
C ALA A 459 7.40 -16.66 -16.67
N HIS A 460 7.78 -16.41 -15.42
CA HIS A 460 8.65 -17.27 -14.63
C HIS A 460 8.17 -17.32 -13.17
N GLU A 461 8.47 -18.42 -12.48
CA GLU A 461 8.31 -18.49 -11.02
C GLU A 461 9.61 -18.07 -10.32
N THR A 462 9.51 -17.60 -9.08
CA THR A 462 10.67 -17.16 -8.28
C THR A 462 10.54 -17.69 -6.87
N ILE A 463 11.52 -18.41 -6.35
CA ILE A 463 11.68 -18.65 -4.91
C ILE A 463 12.35 -17.42 -4.30
N THR A 464 11.72 -16.78 -3.32
CA THR A 464 12.28 -15.60 -2.63
C THR A 464 12.62 -15.96 -1.19
N LEU A 465 13.90 -15.85 -0.81
CA LEU A 465 14.38 -16.08 0.55
C LEU A 465 14.94 -14.77 1.15
N LYS A 466 14.38 -14.38 2.31
CA LYS A 466 14.85 -13.29 3.18
C LYS A 466 15.23 -13.91 4.55
N PRO A 467 16.42 -14.51 4.69
CA PRO A 467 16.75 -15.35 5.85
C PRO A 467 16.99 -14.50 7.10
N SER A 468 16.61 -14.97 8.30
CA SER A 468 16.89 -14.21 9.52
C SER A 468 18.34 -14.38 9.95
N LEU A 469 19.10 -13.29 9.95
CA LEU A 469 20.52 -13.33 10.31
C LEU A 469 20.76 -13.38 11.83
N HIS A 470 19.75 -13.09 12.67
CA HIS A 470 19.87 -13.12 14.13
C HIS A 470 19.95 -14.56 14.68
N ALA A 471 20.75 -14.76 15.74
CA ALA A 471 20.83 -16.05 16.44
C ALA A 471 19.55 -16.38 17.23
N GLY A 472 18.89 -15.36 17.80
CA GLY A 472 17.67 -15.51 18.61
C GLY A 472 16.35 -15.62 17.82
N ALA A 473 16.38 -15.59 16.49
CA ALA A 473 15.18 -15.71 15.66
C ALA A 473 14.66 -17.16 15.60
N ALA A 474 13.33 -17.33 15.52
CA ALA A 474 12.68 -18.64 15.44
C ALA A 474 13.03 -19.46 14.17
N LEU A 475 13.47 -18.76 13.11
CA LEU A 475 14.05 -19.30 11.88
C LEU A 475 15.38 -18.58 11.61
N SER A 476 16.39 -18.88 12.44
CA SER A 476 17.72 -18.27 12.34
C SER A 476 18.51 -18.81 11.13
N TYR A 477 19.58 -18.10 10.75
CA TYR A 477 20.42 -18.50 9.62
C TYR A 477 20.92 -19.94 9.79
N THR A 478 21.33 -20.33 11.01
CA THR A 478 21.84 -21.68 11.31
C THR A 478 20.84 -22.81 11.06
N GLN A 479 19.53 -22.51 10.96
CA GLN A 479 18.48 -23.48 10.63
C GLN A 479 18.17 -23.51 9.13
N SER A 480 18.23 -22.37 8.44
CA SER A 480 17.89 -22.23 7.02
C SER A 480 19.07 -22.45 6.05
N THR A 481 20.31 -22.38 6.55
CA THR A 481 21.52 -22.57 5.73
C THR A 481 21.84 -24.03 5.47
N ASP A 482 22.36 -24.30 4.27
CA ASP A 482 22.99 -25.58 3.91
C ASP A 482 24.33 -25.76 4.65
N SER A 483 25.11 -24.67 4.79
CA SER A 483 26.39 -24.69 5.50
C SER A 483 26.81 -23.29 5.97
N TRP A 484 27.56 -23.21 7.07
CA TRP A 484 28.18 -21.98 7.56
C TRP A 484 29.46 -22.30 8.36
N SER A 485 30.41 -21.37 8.40
CA SER A 485 31.66 -21.52 9.17
C SER A 485 32.34 -20.18 9.41
N GLY A 486 32.95 -19.97 10.58
CA GLY A 486 33.72 -18.76 10.89
C GLY A 486 32.87 -17.49 11.01
N VAL A 487 31.56 -17.62 11.19
CA VAL A 487 30.61 -16.51 11.41
C VAL A 487 29.93 -16.63 12.76
N THR A 488 29.56 -15.48 13.32
CA THR A 488 28.65 -15.36 14.47
C THR A 488 27.62 -14.29 14.18
N ALA A 489 26.39 -14.51 14.64
CA ALA A 489 25.34 -13.50 14.63
C ALA A 489 25.25 -12.76 15.98
N ARG A 490 24.50 -11.67 16.00
CA ARG A 490 24.12 -10.96 17.22
C ARG A 490 22.78 -11.47 17.75
N ASP A 491 22.66 -11.51 19.08
CA ASP A 491 21.40 -11.82 19.78
C ASP A 491 20.46 -10.61 19.84
N GLU A 492 21.01 -9.40 19.82
CA GLU A 492 20.24 -8.16 19.83
C GLU A 492 19.52 -7.91 18.48
N VAL A 493 18.33 -7.32 18.60
CA VAL A 493 17.52 -6.75 17.50
C VAL A 493 18.35 -5.71 16.75
N ASP A 494 18.14 -5.59 15.43
CA ASP A 494 18.82 -4.58 14.61
C ASP A 494 18.72 -3.18 15.24
N ASN A 495 19.87 -2.61 15.56
CA ASN A 495 20.02 -1.18 15.79
C ASN A 495 20.86 -0.63 14.64
N PHE A 496 20.44 0.52 14.12
CA PHE A 496 21.01 1.23 12.97
C PHE A 496 22.56 1.17 12.95
N TYR A 497 23.17 1.00 11.76
CA TYR A 497 24.63 1.04 11.52
C TYR A 497 25.48 -0.16 12.04
N LYS A 498 24.94 -1.40 11.97
CA LYS A 498 25.57 -2.60 12.53
C LYS A 498 25.38 -3.82 11.62
N ALA A 499 26.45 -4.58 11.34
CA ALA A 499 26.34 -5.89 10.72
C ALA A 499 25.76 -6.90 11.72
N THR A 500 24.74 -7.64 11.28
CA THR A 500 23.99 -8.63 12.07
C THR A 500 24.71 -9.98 12.10
N LEU A 501 25.32 -10.37 10.97
CA LEU A 501 26.21 -11.53 10.85
C LEU A 501 27.64 -11.06 10.53
N VAL A 502 28.62 -11.47 11.34
CA VAL A 502 30.03 -11.02 11.27
C VAL A 502 31.02 -12.20 11.33
N PRO A 503 32.26 -12.06 10.83
CA PRO A 503 33.32 -13.04 11.07
C PRO A 503 33.61 -13.23 12.57
N THR A 504 33.98 -14.44 12.98
CA THR A 504 34.40 -14.70 14.36
C THR A 504 35.78 -14.15 14.68
N THR A 505 36.66 -14.01 13.68
CA THR A 505 38.10 -13.77 13.88
C THR A 505 38.64 -12.79 12.84
N ALA A 506 39.34 -11.76 13.31
CA ALA A 506 39.92 -10.72 12.47
C ALA A 506 40.87 -11.31 11.41
N GLY A 507 40.76 -10.82 10.17
CA GLY A 507 41.56 -11.25 9.04
C GLY A 507 41.25 -12.66 8.51
N GLN A 508 40.30 -13.39 9.10
CA GLN A 508 39.84 -14.69 8.61
C GLN A 508 38.49 -14.57 7.91
N ASP A 509 38.27 -15.41 6.89
CA ASP A 509 37.01 -15.47 6.16
C ASP A 509 35.96 -16.24 6.98
N GLY A 510 34.84 -15.58 7.28
CA GLY A 510 33.58 -16.22 7.65
C GLY A 510 32.71 -16.43 6.41
N GLN A 511 31.91 -17.49 6.38
CA GLN A 511 31.02 -17.77 5.25
C GLN A 511 29.68 -18.39 5.69
N VAL A 512 28.65 -18.14 4.89
CA VAL A 512 27.31 -18.69 5.04
C VAL A 512 26.71 -19.01 3.67
N THR A 513 26.12 -20.19 3.51
CA THR A 513 25.62 -20.74 2.25
C THR A 513 24.17 -21.18 2.39
N TRP A 514 23.30 -20.72 1.48
CA TRP A 514 21.94 -21.24 1.31
C TRP A 514 21.87 -22.10 0.05
N ARG A 515 21.21 -23.24 0.15
CA ARG A 515 20.80 -24.05 -1.00
C ARG A 515 19.34 -23.77 -1.29
N ILE A 516 19.04 -23.43 -2.55
CA ILE A 516 17.67 -23.26 -3.05
C ILE A 516 17.41 -24.35 -4.08
N ASP A 517 16.31 -25.09 -3.92
CA ASP A 517 15.83 -26.08 -4.86
C ASP A 517 14.55 -25.58 -5.57
N THR A 518 14.36 -25.93 -6.84
CA THR A 518 13.21 -25.52 -7.65
C THR A 518 12.51 -26.71 -8.32
N PRO A 519 11.17 -26.70 -8.47
CA PRO A 519 10.42 -27.82 -9.05
C PRO A 519 10.70 -28.00 -10.55
N THR A 520 10.93 -26.89 -11.25
CA THR A 520 11.30 -26.81 -12.67
C THR A 520 12.72 -26.26 -12.81
N ASP A 521 13.25 -26.29 -14.02
CA ASP A 521 14.62 -25.87 -14.31
C ASP A 521 14.83 -24.37 -14.00
N ILE A 522 15.94 -24.05 -13.33
CA ILE A 522 16.36 -22.69 -12.99
C ILE A 522 16.63 -21.90 -14.29
N THR A 523 16.14 -20.66 -14.34
CA THR A 523 16.37 -19.72 -15.46
C THR A 523 17.35 -18.62 -15.10
N GLY A 524 17.50 -18.31 -13.81
CA GLY A 524 18.50 -17.37 -13.30
C GLY A 524 18.39 -17.19 -11.79
N PHE A 525 19.27 -16.40 -11.21
CA PHE A 525 19.15 -15.93 -9.84
C PHE A 525 19.71 -14.52 -9.67
N GLU A 526 19.24 -13.84 -8.63
CA GLU A 526 19.80 -12.60 -8.11
C GLU A 526 19.88 -12.72 -6.58
N PHE A 527 21.03 -12.44 -6.00
CA PHE A 527 21.16 -12.40 -4.54
C PHE A 527 22.16 -11.35 -4.09
N GLY A 528 21.98 -10.85 -2.87
CA GLY A 528 22.71 -9.69 -2.38
C GLY A 528 22.18 -9.18 -1.05
N GLY A 529 22.38 -7.90 -0.79
CA GLY A 529 21.91 -7.24 0.43
C GLY A 529 22.68 -5.97 0.78
N SER A 530 22.58 -5.60 2.06
CA SER A 530 23.33 -4.48 2.65
C SER A 530 24.39 -5.02 3.61
N PHE A 531 25.59 -4.45 3.51
CA PHE A 531 26.80 -4.87 4.21
C PHE A 531 27.40 -3.67 4.94
N ILE A 532 28.07 -3.92 6.05
CA ILE A 532 28.75 -2.90 6.85
C ILE A 532 30.25 -3.15 6.79
N ALA A 533 31.02 -2.08 6.61
CA ALA A 533 32.48 -2.08 6.65
C ALA A 533 32.95 -1.02 7.67
N LYS A 534 34.00 -1.34 8.42
CA LYS A 534 34.55 -0.52 9.52
C LYS A 534 36.08 -0.53 9.58
N SER A 535 36.73 -1.39 8.79
CA SER A 535 38.18 -1.48 8.66
C SER A 535 38.59 -1.57 7.19
N THR A 536 39.83 -1.19 6.88
CA THR A 536 40.44 -1.27 5.54
C THR A 536 40.67 -2.70 5.04
N LEU A 537 40.46 -3.71 5.90
CA LEU A 537 40.55 -5.13 5.59
C LEU A 537 39.18 -5.78 5.29
N ASP A 538 38.10 -5.01 5.38
CA ASP A 538 36.74 -5.52 5.30
C ASP A 538 36.39 -5.86 3.85
N ARG A 539 35.87 -7.08 3.67
CA ARG A 539 35.56 -7.65 2.37
C ARG A 539 34.27 -8.44 2.43
N VAL A 540 33.48 -8.35 1.38
CA VAL A 540 32.34 -9.24 1.11
C VAL A 540 32.44 -9.75 -0.32
N ALA A 541 32.23 -11.04 -0.51
CA ALA A 541 32.09 -11.68 -1.80
C ALA A 541 30.78 -12.48 -1.87
N LEU A 542 30.09 -12.34 -3.00
CA LEU A 542 28.93 -13.12 -3.37
C LEU A 542 29.38 -14.21 -4.35
N GLU A 543 29.15 -15.47 -3.96
CA GLU A 543 29.66 -16.63 -4.68
C GLU A 543 28.54 -17.65 -4.94
N ALA A 544 28.57 -18.32 -6.08
CA ALA A 544 27.56 -19.33 -6.43
C ALA A 544 28.18 -20.66 -6.86
N SER A 545 27.50 -21.77 -6.56
CA SER A 545 27.86 -23.12 -6.98
C SER A 545 26.64 -23.92 -7.46
N TRP A 546 26.86 -24.81 -8.42
CA TRP A 546 25.85 -25.72 -8.97
C TRP A 546 26.01 -27.17 -8.46
N ASN A 547 27.03 -27.44 -7.66
CA ASN A 547 27.30 -28.76 -7.08
C ASN A 547 27.63 -28.73 -5.57
N GLY A 548 27.60 -27.56 -4.94
CA GLY A 548 27.88 -27.36 -3.52
C GLY A 548 29.37 -27.39 -3.15
N SER A 549 30.30 -27.56 -4.10
CA SER A 549 31.74 -27.55 -3.84
C SER A 549 32.49 -26.47 -4.63
N ASP A 550 32.14 -26.29 -5.90
CA ASP A 550 32.87 -25.44 -6.84
C ASP A 550 32.18 -24.08 -6.89
N PHE A 551 32.66 -23.13 -6.09
CA PHE A 551 32.11 -21.79 -5.99
C PHE A 551 32.82 -20.81 -6.91
N THR A 552 32.03 -20.07 -7.69
CA THR A 552 32.49 -18.95 -8.52
C THR A 552 32.17 -17.65 -7.82
N GLU A 553 33.17 -16.78 -7.64
CA GLU A 553 33.00 -15.41 -7.15
C GLU A 553 32.36 -14.56 -8.26
N LEU A 554 31.21 -13.97 -7.96
CA LEU A 554 30.39 -13.23 -8.93
C LEU A 554 30.52 -11.72 -8.74
N GLU A 555 30.46 -11.25 -7.50
CA GLU A 555 30.49 -9.83 -7.14
C GLU A 555 31.27 -9.66 -5.83
N VAL A 556 32.04 -8.57 -5.71
CA VAL A 556 32.95 -8.34 -4.57
C VAL A 556 32.93 -6.86 -4.15
N PHE A 557 32.88 -6.64 -2.84
CA PHE A 557 33.23 -5.39 -2.20
C PHE A 557 34.50 -5.58 -1.36
N ASP A 558 35.51 -4.74 -1.57
CA ASP A 558 36.74 -4.64 -0.77
C ASP A 558 36.89 -3.16 -0.35
N SER A 559 36.90 -2.87 0.96
CA SER A 559 36.94 -1.49 1.49
C SER A 559 38.20 -0.70 1.08
N GLY A 560 39.32 -1.40 0.90
CA GLY A 560 40.60 -0.79 0.51
C GLY A 560 41.04 0.34 1.44
N THR A 561 41.41 1.49 0.87
CA THR A 561 41.85 2.69 1.63
C THR A 561 40.76 3.76 1.81
N ALA A 562 39.53 3.51 1.36
CA ALA A 562 38.45 4.50 1.40
C ALA A 562 37.41 4.11 2.47
N SER A 563 37.05 5.04 3.35
CA SER A 563 36.07 4.80 4.42
C SER A 563 34.64 4.88 3.87
N THR A 564 34.25 3.86 3.11
CA THR A 564 32.83 3.52 2.92
C THR A 564 32.44 2.61 4.08
N TRP A 565 31.52 3.07 4.94
CA TRP A 565 31.15 2.33 6.15
C TRP A 565 30.03 1.30 5.91
N ASP A 566 29.48 1.30 4.71
CA ASP A 566 28.48 0.35 4.24
C ASP A 566 28.61 0.12 2.72
N ALA A 567 27.95 -0.92 2.23
CA ALA A 567 27.91 -1.27 0.82
C ALA A 567 26.60 -1.99 0.48
N ARG A 568 26.10 -1.79 -0.75
CA ARG A 568 25.10 -2.68 -1.37
C ARG A 568 25.80 -3.52 -2.42
N LEU A 569 25.59 -4.83 -2.37
CA LEU A 569 26.18 -5.77 -3.31
C LEU A 569 25.08 -6.73 -3.78
N PHE A 570 24.95 -6.90 -5.09
CA PHE A 570 24.00 -7.82 -5.72
C PHE A 570 24.67 -8.53 -6.89
N ALA A 571 24.66 -9.86 -6.86
CA ALA A 571 25.15 -10.72 -7.91
C ALA A 571 23.98 -11.30 -8.71
N VAL A 572 24.06 -11.24 -10.03
CA VAL A 572 23.11 -11.86 -10.97
C VAL A 572 23.79 -13.02 -11.70
N SER A 573 23.07 -14.11 -11.95
CA SER A 573 23.59 -15.25 -12.70
C SER A 573 23.91 -14.89 -14.16
N ALA A 574 25.18 -14.97 -14.56
CA ALA A 574 25.59 -14.77 -15.95
C ALA A 574 25.21 -15.93 -16.89
N SER A 575 25.07 -17.15 -16.35
CA SER A 575 24.56 -18.33 -17.07
C SER A 575 24.07 -19.39 -16.08
N VAL A 576 23.19 -20.29 -16.56
CA VAL A 576 22.63 -21.41 -15.79
C VAL A 576 22.87 -22.72 -16.55
N PRO A 577 23.38 -23.79 -15.90
CA PRO A 577 23.51 -25.10 -16.53
C PRO A 577 22.14 -25.69 -16.90
N ALA A 578 22.04 -26.31 -18.08
CA ALA A 578 20.80 -26.94 -18.53
C ALA A 578 20.37 -28.06 -17.55
N GLY A 579 19.09 -28.08 -17.16
CA GLY A 579 18.56 -29.04 -16.20
C GLY A 579 18.90 -28.75 -14.73
N ALA A 580 19.56 -27.63 -14.41
CA ALA A 580 19.83 -27.26 -13.02
C ALA A 580 18.52 -26.97 -12.25
N ARG A 581 18.35 -27.61 -11.10
CA ARG A 581 17.21 -27.44 -10.18
C ARG A 581 17.62 -27.14 -8.74
N SER A 582 18.91 -26.92 -8.53
CA SER A 582 19.52 -26.62 -7.24
C SER A 582 20.63 -25.61 -7.45
N VAL A 583 20.74 -24.60 -6.57
CA VAL A 583 21.86 -23.66 -6.55
C VAL A 583 22.27 -23.37 -5.11
N TRP A 584 23.58 -23.30 -4.87
CA TRP A 584 24.18 -22.90 -3.60
C TRP A 584 24.68 -21.45 -3.72
N LEU A 585 24.12 -20.56 -2.92
CA LEU A 585 24.42 -19.13 -2.91
C LEU A 585 25.11 -18.79 -1.58
N ARG A 586 26.35 -18.31 -1.67
CA ARG A 586 27.25 -18.11 -0.53
C ARG A 586 27.65 -16.65 -0.39
N TYR A 587 27.59 -16.17 0.84
CA TYR A 587 28.16 -14.90 1.25
C TYR A 587 29.44 -15.20 2.04
N ARG A 588 30.60 -14.77 1.53
CA ARG A 588 31.89 -14.89 2.20
C ARG A 588 32.37 -13.51 2.61
N MET A 589 32.65 -13.33 3.90
CA MET A 589 32.95 -12.04 4.50
C MET A 589 34.22 -12.11 5.35
N ARG A 590 35.00 -11.04 5.36
CA ARG A 590 36.20 -10.88 6.18
C ARG A 590 36.16 -9.49 6.81
N SER A 591 36.67 -9.37 8.04
CA SER A 591 36.73 -8.11 8.76
C SER A 591 38.11 -7.92 9.39
N GLY A 592 38.58 -6.68 9.49
CA GLY A 592 39.78 -6.31 10.23
C GLY A 592 39.62 -6.32 11.75
N VAL A 593 38.40 -6.56 12.26
CA VAL A 593 38.07 -6.53 13.69
C VAL A 593 37.37 -7.84 14.10
N ASP A 594 37.74 -8.39 15.25
CA ASP A 594 37.12 -9.61 15.82
C ASP A 594 35.61 -9.41 16.06
N GLY A 595 34.86 -10.52 16.06
CA GLY A 595 33.41 -10.53 16.15
C GLY A 595 32.87 -9.67 17.31
N GLY A 596 32.14 -8.60 16.97
CA GLY A 596 31.70 -7.59 17.93
C GLY A 596 31.14 -6.33 17.24
N TRP A 597 30.84 -5.28 18.01
CA TRP A 597 30.14 -4.09 17.51
C TRP A 597 30.83 -3.41 16.30
N GLN A 598 32.16 -3.39 16.33
CA GLN A 598 33.04 -2.75 15.34
C GLN A 598 33.43 -3.66 14.17
N SER A 599 32.93 -4.90 14.10
CA SER A 599 33.24 -5.80 12.97
C SER A 599 32.31 -5.54 11.79
N GLY A 600 32.89 -5.52 10.57
CA GLY A 600 32.14 -5.53 9.32
C GLY A 600 31.50 -6.90 9.02
N GLY A 601 30.53 -6.93 8.11
CA GLY A 601 29.77 -8.14 7.78
C GLY A 601 28.44 -7.85 7.09
N ILE A 602 27.51 -8.81 7.16
CA ILE A 602 26.18 -8.72 6.53
C ILE A 602 25.19 -8.10 7.52
N GLN A 603 24.47 -7.06 7.10
CA GLN A 603 23.34 -6.50 7.84
C GLN A 603 22.02 -7.16 7.41
N ASP A 604 21.78 -7.29 6.10
CA ASP A 604 20.57 -7.93 5.57
C ASP A 604 20.87 -8.69 4.28
N ALA A 605 20.04 -9.70 3.96
CA ALA A 605 20.21 -10.60 2.83
C ALA A 605 18.90 -10.79 2.04
N LEU A 606 19.03 -10.87 0.71
CA LEU A 606 17.98 -11.23 -0.23
C LEU A 606 18.53 -12.26 -1.22
N LEU A 607 17.80 -13.35 -1.41
CA LEU A 607 18.04 -14.32 -2.46
C LEU A 607 16.76 -14.52 -3.28
N LYS A 608 16.88 -14.46 -4.60
CA LYS A 608 15.80 -14.69 -5.58
C LYS A 608 16.30 -15.72 -6.59
N VAL A 609 15.63 -16.85 -6.72
CA VAL A 609 15.95 -17.88 -7.72
C VAL A 609 14.77 -18.05 -8.65
N HIS A 610 14.97 -17.70 -9.92
CA HIS A 610 13.97 -17.76 -10.98
C HIS A 610 14.00 -19.15 -11.62
N HIS A 611 12.84 -19.73 -11.90
CA HIS A 611 12.70 -21.02 -12.57
C HIS A 611 11.55 -20.98 -13.58
N GLN A 612 11.56 -21.93 -14.52
CA GLN A 612 10.57 -21.98 -15.60
C GLN A 612 9.14 -22.04 -15.04
N ALA A 613 8.25 -21.18 -15.53
CA ALA A 613 6.82 -21.29 -15.25
C ALA A 613 6.30 -22.67 -15.69
N GLN A 614 5.37 -23.25 -14.94
CA GLN A 614 4.74 -24.52 -15.32
C GLN A 614 3.84 -24.37 -16.56
N ASP A 615 3.10 -23.27 -16.64
CA ASP A 615 2.46 -22.80 -17.86
C ASP A 615 2.89 -21.36 -18.09
N ALA A 616 3.40 -21.06 -19.29
CA ALA A 616 3.83 -19.72 -19.69
C ALA A 616 2.78 -18.99 -20.55
N ALA A 617 1.65 -19.62 -20.86
CA ALA A 617 0.54 -19.00 -21.55
C ALA A 617 -0.22 -18.05 -20.62
N PHE A 618 -0.47 -16.84 -21.09
CA PHE A 618 -1.32 -15.87 -20.39
C PHE A 618 -2.76 -16.40 -20.32
N ALA A 619 -3.34 -16.43 -19.12
CA ALA A 619 -4.77 -16.66 -18.90
C ALA A 619 -5.49 -15.34 -18.65
N PRO A 620 -6.73 -15.15 -19.14
CA PRO A 620 -7.51 -13.94 -18.85
C PRO A 620 -7.69 -13.71 -17.35
N VAL A 621 -7.68 -12.46 -16.92
CA VAL A 621 -7.77 -12.05 -15.52
C VAL A 621 -9.04 -11.25 -15.28
N ALA A 622 -9.86 -11.71 -14.35
CA ALA A 622 -10.97 -10.94 -13.83
C ALA A 622 -10.45 -9.98 -12.73
N VAL A 623 -10.66 -8.68 -12.93
CA VAL A 623 -10.33 -7.64 -11.95
C VAL A 623 -11.58 -6.86 -11.59
N THR A 624 -11.98 -6.89 -10.33
CA THR A 624 -13.23 -6.31 -9.84
C THR A 624 -12.96 -5.27 -8.76
N TRP A 625 -13.40 -4.03 -8.98
CA TRP A 625 -13.44 -2.98 -7.95
C TRP A 625 -14.83 -2.87 -7.36
N ASN A 626 -14.89 -2.56 -6.07
CA ASN A 626 -16.09 -2.15 -5.37
C ASN A 626 -15.82 -0.83 -4.64
N TRP A 627 -16.77 0.11 -4.72
CA TRP A 627 -16.69 1.42 -4.07
C TRP A 627 -18.09 1.94 -3.72
N ILE A 628 -18.16 3.07 -3.03
CA ILE A 628 -19.40 3.80 -2.73
C ILE A 628 -19.29 5.19 -3.34
N GLU A 629 -20.28 5.57 -4.14
CA GLU A 629 -20.45 6.94 -4.63
C GLU A 629 -21.31 7.74 -3.68
N HIS A 630 -20.81 8.91 -3.30
CA HIS A 630 -21.55 9.84 -2.45
C HIS A 630 -22.37 10.77 -3.37
N ARG A 631 -23.67 10.49 -3.51
CA ARG A 631 -24.60 11.30 -4.34
C ARG A 631 -25.51 12.14 -3.43
N THR A 632 -26.10 13.20 -3.98
CA THR A 632 -26.97 14.12 -3.22
C THR A 632 -28.24 13.44 -2.72
N GLU A 633 -28.69 12.38 -3.39
CA GLU A 633 -29.82 11.53 -3.03
C GLU A 633 -29.47 10.45 -1.98
N GLY A 634 -28.18 10.22 -1.73
CA GLY A 634 -27.65 9.20 -0.83
C GLY A 634 -26.46 8.42 -1.41
N ASP A 635 -25.85 7.59 -0.56
CA ASP A 635 -24.71 6.75 -0.94
C ASP A 635 -25.15 5.57 -1.81
N VAL A 636 -24.42 5.34 -2.91
CA VAL A 636 -24.69 4.28 -3.90
C VAL A 636 -23.51 3.31 -3.96
N PRO A 637 -23.65 2.05 -3.49
CA PRO A 637 -22.65 1.01 -3.73
C PRO A 637 -22.50 0.73 -5.22
N ARG A 638 -21.27 0.71 -5.71
CA ARG A 638 -20.92 0.40 -7.11
C ARG A 638 -19.95 -0.76 -7.18
N SER A 639 -19.91 -1.39 -8.35
CA SER A 639 -18.94 -2.43 -8.69
C SER A 639 -18.61 -2.33 -10.17
N HIS A 640 -17.38 -2.68 -10.56
CA HIS A 640 -16.98 -2.81 -11.97
C HIS A 640 -15.98 -3.95 -12.13
N THR A 641 -16.27 -4.88 -13.04
CA THR A 641 -15.38 -5.99 -13.40
C THR A 641 -14.84 -5.79 -14.81
N ARG A 642 -13.51 -5.85 -14.98
CA ARG A 642 -12.84 -5.97 -16.28
C ARG A 642 -12.37 -7.41 -16.47
N ILE A 643 -12.57 -7.97 -17.66
CA ILE A 643 -11.89 -9.20 -18.07
C ILE A 643 -10.70 -8.79 -18.95
N VAL A 644 -9.50 -8.85 -18.37
CA VAL A 644 -8.25 -8.54 -19.08
C VAL A 644 -7.84 -9.78 -19.88
N ASN A 645 -7.73 -9.65 -21.19
CA ASN A 645 -7.46 -10.76 -22.12
C ASN A 645 -6.01 -10.75 -22.65
N ASN A 646 -5.27 -9.67 -22.42
CA ASN A 646 -3.90 -9.49 -22.90
C ASN A 646 -2.92 -9.20 -21.75
N ALA A 647 -1.63 -9.46 -21.99
CA ALA A 647 -0.57 -9.21 -21.01
C ALA A 647 -0.40 -7.72 -20.64
N GLU A 648 -0.96 -6.80 -21.41
CA GLU A 648 -1.05 -5.38 -21.10
C GLU A 648 -2.41 -4.87 -21.60
N GLU A 649 -3.16 -4.17 -20.73
CA GLU A 649 -4.41 -3.50 -21.11
C GLU A 649 -4.60 -2.18 -20.33
N ARG A 650 -5.30 -1.25 -20.97
CA ARG A 650 -5.79 0.01 -20.39
C ARG A 650 -7.29 0.12 -20.64
N TRP A 651 -8.04 0.58 -19.65
CA TRP A 651 -9.46 0.92 -19.78
C TRP A 651 -9.83 2.02 -18.78
N ASN A 652 -11.01 2.60 -18.94
CA ASN A 652 -11.50 3.67 -18.09
C ASN A 652 -12.63 3.18 -17.17
N VAL A 653 -12.72 3.75 -15.96
CA VAL A 653 -13.86 3.59 -15.05
C VAL A 653 -14.32 4.98 -14.60
N ASN A 654 -15.56 5.34 -14.94
CA ASN A 654 -16.18 6.60 -14.55
C ASN A 654 -16.87 6.44 -13.19
N VAL A 655 -16.67 7.41 -12.31
CA VAL A 655 -17.21 7.43 -10.94
C VAL A 655 -18.03 8.69 -10.74
N GLY A 656 -19.29 8.51 -10.34
CA GLY A 656 -20.21 9.60 -10.01
C GLY A 656 -20.11 10.06 -8.56
N GLY A 657 -20.83 11.14 -8.25
CA GLY A 657 -20.95 11.69 -6.90
C GLY A 657 -20.51 13.15 -6.79
N PHE A 658 -20.69 13.75 -5.61
CA PHE A 658 -20.24 15.12 -5.33
C PHE A 658 -18.82 15.19 -4.71
N ARG A 659 -18.22 14.04 -4.39
CA ARG A 659 -16.86 13.89 -3.86
C ARG A 659 -16.22 12.59 -4.33
N ASP A 660 -14.93 12.41 -4.06
CA ASP A 660 -14.21 11.15 -4.27
C ASP A 660 -14.92 9.96 -3.58
N PRO A 661 -14.90 8.76 -4.19
CA PRO A 661 -15.62 7.60 -3.69
C PRO A 661 -14.96 7.01 -2.44
N THR A 662 -15.77 6.40 -1.57
CA THR A 662 -15.24 5.49 -0.55
C THR A 662 -14.89 4.16 -1.21
N MET A 663 -13.61 3.91 -1.47
CA MET A 663 -13.13 2.63 -1.99
C MET A 663 -13.39 1.50 -0.97
N VAL A 664 -13.85 0.34 -1.45
CA VAL A 664 -14.16 -0.83 -0.60
C VAL A 664 -13.14 -1.93 -0.82
N SER A 665 -12.98 -2.40 -2.06
CA SER A 665 -12.08 -3.51 -2.39
C SER A 665 -11.66 -3.55 -3.86
N VAL A 666 -10.50 -4.16 -4.14
CA VAL A 666 -10.11 -4.66 -5.46
C VAL A 666 -9.82 -6.16 -5.37
N ILE A 667 -10.40 -6.95 -6.26
CA ILE A 667 -10.29 -8.42 -6.30
C ILE A 667 -9.67 -8.82 -7.63
N THR A 668 -8.62 -9.65 -7.58
CA THR A 668 -7.91 -10.19 -8.76
C THR A 668 -7.91 -11.71 -8.73
N ARG A 669 -8.38 -12.34 -9.80
CA ARG A 669 -8.38 -13.80 -10.02
C ARG A 669 -8.29 -14.13 -11.50
N LEU A 670 -7.89 -15.35 -11.87
CA LEU A 670 -8.07 -15.79 -13.25
C LEU A 670 -9.57 -15.88 -13.58
N ALA A 671 -9.94 -15.48 -14.79
CA ALA A 671 -11.32 -15.51 -15.23
C ALA A 671 -11.78 -16.96 -15.49
N ASP A 672 -12.95 -17.33 -14.99
CA ASP A 672 -13.53 -18.67 -15.17
C ASP A 672 -14.76 -18.69 -16.11
N GLY A 673 -15.19 -17.53 -16.61
CA GLY A 673 -16.35 -17.36 -17.49
C GLY A 673 -17.67 -17.26 -16.73
N THR A 674 -17.65 -17.12 -15.40
CA THR A 674 -18.83 -16.79 -14.58
C THR A 674 -18.98 -15.28 -14.34
N GLU A 675 -17.97 -14.50 -14.70
CA GLU A 675 -17.94 -13.05 -14.51
C GLU A 675 -18.92 -12.31 -15.43
N ILE A 676 -19.45 -11.20 -14.91
CA ILE A 676 -20.19 -10.21 -15.70
C ILE A 676 -19.25 -9.01 -15.87
N GLU A 677 -18.84 -8.74 -17.10
CA GLU A 677 -17.98 -7.60 -17.43
C GLU A 677 -18.75 -6.27 -17.43
N GLY A 678 -18.07 -5.18 -17.08
CA GLY A 678 -18.61 -3.83 -16.95
C GLY A 678 -19.07 -3.53 -15.53
N TYR A 679 -19.93 -2.51 -15.39
CA TYR A 679 -20.49 -2.15 -14.09
C TYR A 679 -21.44 -3.24 -13.59
N GLY A 680 -21.36 -3.58 -12.31
CA GLY A 680 -22.25 -4.55 -11.68
C GLY A 680 -23.72 -4.12 -11.64
N ASP A 681 -23.97 -2.81 -11.68
CA ASP A 681 -25.29 -2.23 -11.93
C ASP A 681 -25.51 -1.79 -13.39
N GLY A 682 -24.55 -2.07 -14.28
CA GLY A 682 -24.54 -1.72 -15.71
C GLY A 682 -24.97 -0.30 -16.07
N GLN A 683 -24.82 0.66 -15.15
CA GLN A 683 -25.08 2.08 -15.37
C GLN A 683 -23.75 2.84 -15.36
N ASP A 684 -23.10 2.97 -16.53
CA ASP A 684 -22.01 3.92 -16.63
C ASP A 684 -22.55 5.35 -16.46
N VAL A 685 -21.91 6.14 -15.59
CA VAL A 685 -22.23 7.58 -15.46
C VAL A 685 -21.64 8.42 -16.60
N GLY A 686 -20.74 7.80 -17.40
CA GLY A 686 -20.08 8.39 -18.55
C GLY A 686 -18.95 9.35 -18.19
N PRO A 687 -18.12 9.75 -19.18
CA PRO A 687 -16.98 10.64 -18.96
C PRO A 687 -17.41 12.07 -18.59
N GLY A 688 -18.66 12.45 -18.85
CA GLY A 688 -19.23 13.76 -18.53
C GLY A 688 -19.77 13.90 -17.10
N ALA A 689 -19.41 13.00 -16.19
CA ALA A 689 -19.89 12.95 -14.81
C ALA A 689 -19.32 14.05 -13.89
N GLY A 690 -19.60 15.31 -14.23
CA GLY A 690 -19.56 16.45 -13.31
C GLY A 690 -18.21 16.81 -12.68
N TYR A 691 -17.09 16.39 -13.28
CA TYR A 691 -15.76 16.72 -12.77
C TYR A 691 -14.81 17.07 -13.90
N ASP A 692 -14.32 18.31 -13.87
CA ASP A 692 -13.14 18.69 -14.62
C ASP A 692 -11.92 18.31 -13.77
N LYS A 693 -11.07 17.41 -14.28
CA LYS A 693 -9.91 16.88 -13.55
C LYS A 693 -8.75 17.88 -13.48
N GLN A 694 -8.91 19.11 -13.97
CA GLN A 694 -7.88 20.15 -13.91
C GLN A 694 -7.49 20.50 -12.46
N VAL A 695 -6.48 19.80 -11.96
CA VAL A 695 -5.55 20.26 -10.93
C VAL A 695 -4.82 21.48 -11.50
N ILE A 696 -4.92 22.60 -10.81
CA ILE A 696 -4.45 23.92 -11.28
C ILE A 696 -3.33 24.42 -10.38
N GLY A 697 -2.32 25.01 -11.00
CA GLY A 697 -1.18 25.60 -10.32
C GLY A 697 -1.45 27.07 -10.06
N PHE A 698 -1.11 27.52 -8.86
CA PHE A 698 -1.33 28.90 -8.45
C PHE A 698 -0.01 29.53 -7.99
N ASP A 699 0.54 30.39 -8.84
CA ASP A 699 1.59 31.33 -8.46
C ASP A 699 0.91 32.62 -7.97
N TRP A 700 0.81 32.74 -6.64
CA TRP A 700 0.12 33.81 -5.93
C TRP A 700 1.06 35.02 -5.80
N MET A 701 0.69 36.17 -6.39
CA MET A 701 1.51 37.41 -6.35
C MET A 701 1.32 38.16 -5.02
N ASP A 702 1.60 39.47 -4.97
CA ASP A 702 1.56 40.25 -3.72
C ASP A 702 0.23 40.09 -2.95
N ASP A 703 0.31 39.66 -1.70
CA ASP A 703 -0.79 39.72 -0.74
C ASP A 703 -1.00 41.18 -0.28
N LEU A 704 -2.13 41.75 -0.67
CA LEU A 704 -2.49 43.15 -0.39
C LEU A 704 -3.17 43.32 0.98
N SER A 705 -3.67 42.22 1.55
CA SER A 705 -4.32 42.11 2.86
C SER A 705 -3.34 41.86 4.00
N HIS A 706 -2.13 41.37 3.73
CA HIS A 706 -1.12 41.10 4.77
C HIS A 706 -0.94 42.31 5.73
N GLY A 707 -1.23 42.06 7.01
CA GLY A 707 -1.16 43.03 8.12
C GLY A 707 -2.22 44.13 8.07
N ARG A 708 -3.35 43.93 7.38
CA ARG A 708 -4.42 44.93 7.22
C ARG A 708 -5.53 44.75 8.26
N PRO A 709 -6.02 45.83 8.88
CA PRO A 709 -7.16 45.72 9.77
C PRO A 709 -8.41 45.30 9.00
N TYR A 710 -9.23 44.47 9.64
CA TYR A 710 -10.55 44.12 9.16
C TYR A 710 -11.64 44.41 10.20
N THR A 711 -12.90 44.23 9.80
CA THR A 711 -14.07 44.34 10.68
C THR A 711 -14.97 43.13 10.51
N VAL A 712 -15.52 42.64 11.63
CA VAL A 712 -16.43 41.48 11.67
C VAL A 712 -17.85 41.91 12.03
N SER A 713 -18.86 41.29 11.40
CA SER A 713 -20.28 41.61 11.67
C SER A 713 -20.79 41.14 13.03
N ARG A 714 -20.10 40.18 13.65
CA ARG A 714 -20.40 39.62 14.97
C ARG A 714 -19.11 39.14 15.63
N PRO A 715 -18.99 39.20 16.97
CA PRO A 715 -17.80 38.72 17.67
C PRO A 715 -17.56 37.23 17.43
N ALA A 716 -16.29 36.84 17.48
CA ALA A 716 -15.86 35.45 17.55
C ALA A 716 -16.33 34.81 18.87
N SER A 717 -16.30 33.47 18.90
CA SER A 717 -16.63 32.65 20.07
C SER A 717 -15.65 32.90 21.20
N ALA A 718 -16.14 32.91 22.45
CA ALA A 718 -15.28 33.05 23.63
C ALA A 718 -14.35 31.84 23.84
N THR A 719 -14.56 30.74 23.11
CA THR A 719 -13.72 29.54 23.14
C THR A 719 -12.40 29.73 22.38
N ASN A 720 -12.41 30.44 21.25
CA ASN A 720 -11.19 30.96 20.63
C ASN A 720 -11.48 32.31 19.95
N PRO A 721 -11.22 33.43 20.64
CA PRO A 721 -11.52 34.77 20.14
C PRO A 721 -10.41 35.30 19.22
N ASP A 722 -10.81 35.99 18.16
CA ASP A 722 -9.97 36.97 17.45
C ASP A 722 -9.58 38.09 18.45
N THR A 723 -8.28 38.22 18.74
CA THR A 723 -7.81 39.08 19.85
C THR A 723 -7.20 40.43 19.43
N ASP A 724 -6.79 40.60 18.18
CA ASP A 724 -6.11 41.82 17.72
C ASP A 724 -6.73 42.48 16.46
N GLY A 725 -7.64 41.81 15.75
CA GLY A 725 -8.28 42.32 14.54
C GLY A 725 -7.36 42.39 13.31
N ALA A 726 -6.24 41.65 13.35
CA ALA A 726 -5.30 41.43 12.24
C ALA A 726 -4.99 39.93 12.00
N GLU A 727 -5.27 39.05 12.97
CA GLU A 727 -5.12 37.59 12.94
C GLU A 727 -5.54 36.94 11.60
N LEU A 728 -6.74 37.22 11.07
CA LEU A 728 -7.20 36.65 9.78
C LEU A 728 -6.50 37.21 8.52
N THR A 729 -5.43 37.97 8.67
CA THR A 729 -4.73 38.65 7.57
C THR A 729 -3.22 38.73 7.84
N ASP A 730 -2.69 37.89 8.73
CA ASP A 730 -1.28 37.94 9.13
C ASP A 730 -0.37 37.09 8.22
N GLY A 731 -0.94 36.41 7.22
CA GLY A 731 -0.25 35.53 6.28
C GLY A 731 -0.16 34.07 6.74
N THR A 732 -0.65 33.72 7.94
CA THR A 732 -0.42 32.41 8.56
C THR A 732 -1.44 31.36 8.10
N LEU A 733 -0.98 30.45 7.24
CA LEU A 733 -1.75 29.26 6.87
C LEU A 733 -1.56 28.14 7.91
N ILE A 734 -2.62 27.79 8.62
CA ILE A 734 -2.60 26.71 9.62
C ILE A 734 -2.90 25.36 8.97
N ALA A 735 -2.21 24.32 9.44
CA ALA A 735 -2.38 22.95 8.98
C ALA A 735 -2.75 21.99 10.14
N PRO A 736 -3.60 20.97 9.90
CA PRO A 736 -3.94 19.96 10.87
C PRO A 736 -2.86 18.86 10.88
N THR A 737 -2.03 18.78 11.92
CA THR A 737 -0.95 17.77 11.99
C THR A 737 -1.22 16.68 13.04
N ARG A 738 -0.41 15.61 13.02
CA ARG A 738 -0.43 14.54 14.05
C ARG A 738 -0.16 15.05 15.47
N TRP A 739 0.59 16.15 15.60
CA TRP A 739 0.88 16.80 16.88
C TRP A 739 -0.08 17.97 17.18
N THR A 740 -0.73 18.52 16.14
CA THR A 740 -1.67 19.65 16.19
C THR A 740 -3.07 19.26 15.70
N GLY A 741 -3.62 18.18 16.27
CA GLY A 741 -4.99 17.73 15.95
C GLY A 741 -6.07 18.78 16.27
N ALA A 742 -7.35 18.42 16.13
CA ALA A 742 -8.49 19.33 16.31
C ALA A 742 -8.36 20.35 17.47
N THR A 743 -7.85 19.92 18.63
CA THR A 743 -7.60 20.71 19.84
C THR A 743 -6.61 21.87 19.67
N LEU A 744 -5.66 21.78 18.74
CA LEU A 744 -4.64 22.82 18.49
C LEU A 744 -4.99 23.71 17.30
N VAL A 745 -5.66 23.18 16.28
CA VAL A 745 -6.36 24.01 15.27
C VAL A 745 -7.33 24.97 15.97
N GLN A 746 -8.06 24.49 16.99
CA GLN A 746 -8.95 25.29 17.85
C GLN A 746 -8.24 26.40 18.64
N ASN A 747 -6.91 26.41 18.78
CA ASN A 747 -6.16 27.45 19.51
C ASN A 747 -5.54 28.52 18.60
N GLN A 748 -5.61 28.35 17.28
CA GLN A 748 -5.02 29.26 16.29
C GLN A 748 -6.01 29.69 15.20
N THR A 749 -7.26 29.22 15.27
CA THR A 749 -8.29 29.53 14.26
C THR A 749 -9.47 30.24 14.92
N ALA A 750 -9.83 31.42 14.44
CA ALA A 750 -10.98 32.14 14.97
C ALA A 750 -12.29 31.37 14.68
N LEU A 751 -13.10 31.21 15.74
CA LEU A 751 -14.34 30.43 15.69
C LEU A 751 -15.56 31.34 15.76
N TRP A 752 -16.62 30.99 15.04
CA TRP A 752 -17.94 31.61 15.17
C TRP A 752 -19.03 30.57 15.33
N ASP A 753 -19.74 30.61 16.46
CA ASP A 753 -20.88 29.74 16.74
C ASP A 753 -21.95 29.82 15.62
N GLY A 754 -22.74 28.75 15.44
CA GLY A 754 -23.55 28.55 14.24
C GLY A 754 -24.76 29.46 14.00
N ASP A 755 -25.47 29.14 12.91
CA ASP A 755 -26.80 29.66 12.54
C ASP A 755 -26.93 31.18 12.26
N ALA A 756 -25.81 31.91 12.17
CA ALA A 756 -25.78 33.29 11.70
C ALA A 756 -24.69 33.51 10.64
N PRO A 757 -24.96 34.23 9.54
CA PRO A 757 -23.92 34.68 8.62
C PRO A 757 -22.82 35.48 9.34
N LEU A 758 -21.60 35.36 8.82
CA LEU A 758 -20.46 36.19 9.22
C LEU A 758 -20.07 37.04 8.02
N ALA A 759 -19.92 38.35 8.22
CA ALA A 759 -19.26 39.21 7.24
C ALA A 759 -17.93 39.69 7.81
N VAL A 760 -16.85 39.46 7.06
CA VAL A 760 -15.53 40.04 7.32
C VAL A 760 -15.25 41.08 6.24
N THR A 761 -14.77 42.27 6.60
CA THR A 761 -14.41 43.33 5.64
C THR A 761 -13.01 43.84 5.91
N VAL A 762 -12.08 43.53 5.02
CA VAL A 762 -10.66 43.91 5.06
C VAL A 762 -10.45 45.28 4.42
N ASP A 763 -9.76 46.21 5.10
CA ASP A 763 -9.37 47.51 4.54
C ASP A 763 -7.92 47.45 4.02
N LEU A 764 -7.75 47.43 2.69
CA LEU A 764 -6.43 47.40 2.02
C LEU A 764 -5.62 48.72 2.23
N GLY A 765 -6.11 49.64 3.06
CA GLY A 765 -5.50 50.91 3.46
C GLY A 765 -5.64 52.02 2.43
N ALA A 766 -5.78 51.66 1.16
CA ALA A 766 -6.12 52.52 0.04
C ALA A 766 -6.73 51.69 -1.09
N VAL A 767 -7.21 52.35 -2.14
CA VAL A 767 -7.69 51.66 -3.34
C VAL A 767 -6.54 50.85 -3.97
N ARG A 768 -6.79 49.57 -4.26
CA ARG A 768 -5.87 48.62 -4.88
C ARG A 768 -6.56 47.89 -6.04
N THR A 769 -5.76 47.38 -6.96
CA THR A 769 -6.20 46.41 -7.97
C THR A 769 -5.78 45.02 -7.52
N PHE A 770 -6.68 44.05 -7.64
CA PHE A 770 -6.48 42.67 -7.24
C PHE A 770 -7.24 41.72 -8.17
N ARG A 771 -6.82 40.45 -8.26
CA ARG A 771 -7.44 39.46 -9.15
C ARG A 771 -7.93 38.21 -8.44
N ALA A 772 -7.46 37.92 -7.24
CA ALA A 772 -7.93 36.75 -6.50
C ALA A 772 -8.14 37.04 -5.02
N VAL A 773 -8.97 36.20 -4.40
CA VAL A 773 -9.17 36.15 -2.95
C VAL A 773 -9.04 34.69 -2.52
N ARG A 774 -8.26 34.40 -1.48
CA ARG A 774 -8.12 33.08 -0.86
C ARG A 774 -8.61 33.14 0.58
N VAL A 775 -9.23 32.07 1.05
CA VAL A 775 -9.81 31.97 2.40
C VAL A 775 -9.56 30.59 2.96
N THR A 776 -8.79 30.50 4.03
CA THR A 776 -8.48 29.23 4.68
C THR A 776 -9.41 29.01 5.86
N THR A 777 -10.01 27.83 5.87
CA THR A 777 -11.04 27.44 6.83
C THR A 777 -10.82 26.03 7.32
N HIS A 778 -11.33 25.74 8.51
CA HIS A 778 -11.10 24.47 9.17
C HIS A 778 -12.41 23.75 9.50
N GLN A 779 -12.31 22.44 9.66
CA GLN A 779 -13.36 21.61 10.21
C GLN A 779 -12.82 20.81 11.41
N PRO A 780 -12.62 21.46 12.58
CA PRO A 780 -12.04 20.80 13.75
C PRO A 780 -13.00 19.85 14.47
N SER A 781 -14.30 19.87 14.15
CA SER A 781 -15.29 18.94 14.71
C SER A 781 -16.53 18.84 13.82
N THR A 782 -17.56 18.15 14.30
CA THR A 782 -18.89 18.23 13.70
C THR A 782 -19.56 19.59 13.94
N ASP A 783 -19.18 20.35 14.96
CA ASP A 783 -19.90 21.57 15.37
C ASP A 783 -19.46 22.81 14.58
N TYR A 784 -18.23 22.84 14.08
CA TYR A 784 -17.68 23.89 13.20
C TYR A 784 -17.27 23.29 11.86
N ALA A 785 -17.64 23.93 10.76
CA ALA A 785 -17.35 23.44 9.41
C ALA A 785 -16.96 24.58 8.47
N HIS A 786 -16.49 24.21 7.29
CA HIS A 786 -16.34 25.12 6.15
C HIS A 786 -17.66 25.83 5.82
N ALA A 787 -17.58 27.03 5.26
CA ALA A 787 -18.76 27.75 4.81
C ALA A 787 -19.49 27.00 3.69
N GLY A 788 -20.83 27.07 3.71
CA GLY A 788 -21.69 26.62 2.61
C GLY A 788 -21.44 27.42 1.33
N THR A 789 -21.28 28.74 1.50
CA THR A 789 -21.04 29.70 0.43
C THR A 789 -20.28 30.90 1.00
N ILE A 790 -19.31 31.48 0.26
CA ILE A 790 -18.68 32.77 0.60
C ILE A 790 -18.90 33.73 -0.56
N THR A 791 -19.61 34.83 -0.33
CA THR A 791 -19.80 35.88 -1.34
C THR A 791 -18.72 36.95 -1.18
N VAL A 792 -17.97 37.22 -2.24
CA VAL A 792 -16.88 38.22 -2.24
C VAL A 792 -17.36 39.50 -2.92
N SER A 793 -17.12 40.66 -2.30
CA SER A 793 -17.54 41.97 -2.80
C SER A 793 -16.44 43.04 -2.63
N GLY A 794 -16.26 43.92 -3.62
CA GLY A 794 -15.34 45.06 -3.55
C GLY A 794 -16.11 46.38 -3.46
N ASP A 795 -15.85 47.18 -2.41
CA ASP A 795 -16.52 48.47 -2.13
C ASP A 795 -18.07 48.46 -2.33
N GLY A 796 -18.70 47.32 -2.01
CA GLY A 796 -20.16 47.11 -2.08
C GLY A 796 -20.69 46.46 -3.37
N SER A 797 -19.84 46.13 -4.34
CA SER A 797 -20.22 45.38 -5.55
C SER A 797 -19.78 43.92 -5.45
N THR A 798 -20.69 42.97 -5.64
CA THR A 798 -20.36 41.53 -5.67
C THR A 798 -19.45 41.20 -6.86
N LEU A 799 -18.35 40.51 -6.58
CA LEU A 799 -17.32 40.13 -7.55
C LEU A 799 -17.42 38.64 -7.94
N GLY A 800 -17.87 37.80 -7.01
CA GLY A 800 -18.05 36.37 -7.26
C GLY A 800 -18.45 35.61 -6.00
N THR A 801 -18.42 34.29 -6.09
CA THR A 801 -18.90 33.40 -5.02
C THR A 801 -18.10 32.11 -4.98
N ILE A 802 -17.69 31.73 -3.79
CA ILE A 802 -17.05 30.46 -3.43
C ILE A 802 -18.14 29.53 -2.89
N GLN A 803 -18.07 28.24 -3.20
CA GLN A 803 -19.06 27.23 -2.80
C GLN A 803 -18.40 26.07 -2.04
N HIS A 804 -19.15 25.45 -1.12
CA HIS A 804 -18.67 24.35 -0.29
C HIS A 804 -18.18 23.13 -1.08
N ASP A 805 -18.80 22.82 -2.22
CA ASP A 805 -18.44 21.70 -3.09
C ASP A 805 -17.05 21.83 -3.72
N GLN A 806 -16.48 23.04 -3.78
CA GLN A 806 -15.07 23.26 -4.12
C GLN A 806 -14.10 22.58 -3.14
N VAL A 807 -14.54 22.28 -1.91
CA VAL A 807 -13.75 21.47 -0.95
C VAL A 807 -13.38 20.09 -1.49
N TRP A 808 -14.05 19.62 -2.55
CA TRP A 808 -13.81 18.35 -3.24
C TRP A 808 -13.12 18.47 -4.60
N SER A 809 -12.84 19.71 -5.04
CA SER A 809 -12.09 20.01 -6.26
C SER A 809 -10.88 20.85 -5.86
N PRO A 810 -9.93 20.28 -5.12
CA PRO A 810 -8.89 21.03 -4.46
C PRO A 810 -7.88 21.56 -5.50
N PRO A 811 -7.12 22.61 -5.16
CA PRO A 811 -6.13 23.18 -6.06
C PRO A 811 -4.92 22.23 -6.17
N GLY A 812 -4.06 22.41 -7.18
CA GLY A 812 -2.98 21.45 -7.47
C GLY A 812 -1.80 21.47 -6.49
N ASP A 813 -1.78 22.50 -5.67
CA ASP A 813 -0.98 22.68 -4.47
C ASP A 813 -1.62 22.08 -3.19
N HIS A 814 -2.80 21.43 -3.27
CA HIS A 814 -3.34 20.68 -2.13
C HIS A 814 -2.66 19.33 -1.95
N MET A 815 -2.25 19.07 -0.71
CA MET A 815 -1.71 17.80 -0.29
C MET A 815 -2.69 17.08 0.62
N ASP A 816 -3.31 16.01 0.11
CA ASP A 816 -4.03 15.01 0.91
C ASP A 816 -3.20 14.64 2.16
N TRP A 817 -3.59 15.13 3.34
CA TRP A 817 -2.92 14.77 4.58
C TRP A 817 -3.39 13.40 5.09
N SER A 818 -2.60 12.73 5.95
CA SER A 818 -2.91 11.38 6.45
C SER A 818 -4.30 11.28 7.11
N TYR A 819 -4.69 12.33 7.85
CA TYR A 819 -5.98 12.41 8.54
C TYR A 819 -7.17 12.65 7.60
N GLU A 820 -6.98 13.19 6.39
CA GLU A 820 -8.08 13.36 5.43
C GLU A 820 -8.71 12.04 5.01
N ARG A 821 -7.99 10.94 5.25
CA ARG A 821 -8.39 9.57 4.92
C ARG A 821 -8.85 8.81 6.16
N SER A 822 -8.84 9.41 7.34
CA SER A 822 -9.24 8.76 8.60
C SER A 822 -10.74 8.46 8.62
N THR A 823 -11.11 7.26 9.08
CA THR A 823 -12.51 6.88 9.27
C THR A 823 -13.18 7.64 10.42
N GLU A 824 -12.40 8.23 11.35
CA GLU A 824 -12.90 9.10 12.41
C GLU A 824 -13.59 10.36 11.85
N PHE A 825 -13.12 10.84 10.70
CA PHE A 825 -13.55 12.09 10.09
C PHE A 825 -14.37 11.90 8.80
N ALA A 826 -14.61 10.66 8.38
CA ALA A 826 -15.32 10.32 7.16
C ALA A 826 -16.78 10.82 7.12
N ASP A 827 -17.41 10.94 8.30
CA ASP A 827 -18.79 11.44 8.51
C ASP A 827 -18.88 12.97 8.71
N LEU A 828 -17.75 13.68 8.70
CA LEU A 828 -17.75 15.14 8.70
C LEU A 828 -18.34 15.68 7.38
N PRO A 829 -19.00 16.85 7.36
CA PRO A 829 -19.40 17.55 6.14
C PRO A 829 -18.37 17.57 4.98
N ALA A 830 -17.08 17.89 5.24
CA ALA A 830 -16.00 17.77 4.25
C ALA A 830 -15.25 16.43 4.30
N GLY A 831 -15.90 15.39 4.86
CA GLY A 831 -15.60 13.97 4.72
C GLY A 831 -14.14 13.56 4.89
N GLY A 832 -13.47 14.14 5.88
CA GLY A 832 -12.06 13.93 6.20
C GLY A 832 -11.22 15.21 6.12
N ARG A 833 -11.52 16.13 5.20
CA ARG A 833 -10.74 17.36 4.99
C ARG A 833 -10.93 18.30 6.19
N LEU A 834 -9.92 18.37 7.07
CA LEU A 834 -9.95 19.16 8.32
C LEU A 834 -9.51 20.62 8.11
N ALA A 835 -8.88 20.92 6.98
CA ALA A 835 -8.44 22.25 6.57
C ALA A 835 -8.58 22.36 5.06
N HIS A 836 -9.04 23.51 4.59
CA HIS A 836 -9.10 23.79 3.15
C HIS A 836 -9.03 25.29 2.88
N SER A 837 -8.16 25.65 1.93
CA SER A 837 -8.08 26.98 1.34
C SER A 837 -9.01 27.04 0.15
N PHE A 838 -10.08 27.82 0.25
CA PHE A 838 -10.95 28.15 -0.86
C PHE A 838 -10.43 29.38 -1.60
N TRP A 839 -10.72 29.52 -2.90
CA TRP A 839 -10.33 30.69 -3.68
C TRP A 839 -11.41 31.14 -4.65
N LEU A 840 -11.42 32.45 -4.92
CA LEU A 840 -12.12 33.08 -6.02
C LEU A 840 -11.08 33.76 -6.91
N LEU A 841 -10.94 33.27 -8.15
CA LEU A 841 -10.24 33.97 -9.22
C LEU A 841 -11.25 34.82 -10.00
N LEU A 842 -10.88 36.05 -10.32
CA LEU A 842 -11.71 36.97 -11.11
C LEU A 842 -11.32 36.94 -12.59
N ASP A 843 -12.34 36.85 -13.47
CA ASP A 843 -12.20 36.91 -14.93
C ASP A 843 -11.44 38.18 -15.40
N ALA A 844 -11.59 39.26 -14.65
CA ALA A 844 -10.85 40.51 -14.82
C ALA A 844 -10.50 41.11 -13.44
N PRO A 845 -9.34 41.78 -13.28
CA PRO A 845 -8.97 42.41 -12.02
C PRO A 845 -10.01 43.42 -11.54
N ALA A 846 -10.34 43.35 -10.25
CA ALA A 846 -11.20 44.31 -9.58
C ALA A 846 -10.38 45.44 -8.94
N THR A 847 -11.03 46.56 -8.66
CA THR A 847 -10.43 47.68 -7.94
C THR A 847 -11.31 48.08 -6.77
N ALA A 848 -10.79 48.00 -5.55
CA ALA A 848 -11.50 48.39 -4.33
C ALA A 848 -10.51 48.86 -3.25
N ARG A 849 -11.01 49.57 -2.23
CA ARG A 849 -10.32 49.72 -0.94
C ARG A 849 -10.72 48.62 0.05
N ASN A 850 -12.02 48.31 0.11
CA ASN A 850 -12.55 47.34 1.05
C ASN A 850 -12.95 46.06 0.32
N VAL A 851 -12.44 44.92 0.78
CA VAL A 851 -12.85 43.59 0.30
C VAL A 851 -13.68 42.94 1.39
N ARG A 852 -14.94 42.62 1.06
CA ARG A 852 -15.92 42.03 1.97
C ARG A 852 -16.19 40.59 1.58
N LEU A 853 -16.19 39.71 2.58
CA LEU A 853 -16.51 38.30 2.47
C LEU A 853 -17.72 38.00 3.36
N ASP A 854 -18.85 37.66 2.75
CA ASP A 854 -20.07 37.23 3.44
C ASP A 854 -20.12 35.70 3.45
N PHE A 855 -19.77 35.09 4.57
CA PHE A 855 -19.78 33.66 4.84
C PHE A 855 -21.20 33.22 5.25
N LEU A 856 -21.75 32.26 4.51
CA LEU A 856 -22.99 31.55 4.84
C LEU A 856 -22.62 30.18 5.42
N PRO A 857 -22.86 29.90 6.72
CA PRO A 857 -22.55 28.60 7.31
C PRO A 857 -23.46 27.49 6.76
N LEU A 858 -22.97 26.25 6.87
CA LEU A 858 -23.83 25.07 6.75
C LEU A 858 -24.86 25.06 7.90
N SER A 859 -26.07 24.58 7.63
CA SER A 859 -27.17 24.59 8.60
C SER A 859 -26.80 23.86 9.90
N GLY A 860 -26.96 24.52 11.06
CA GLY A 860 -26.62 23.94 12.36
C GLY A 860 -25.12 23.84 12.64
N ARG A 861 -24.26 24.53 11.88
CA ARG A 861 -22.79 24.51 12.02
C ARG A 861 -22.23 25.92 12.25
N GLY A 862 -21.21 26.00 13.09
CA GLY A 862 -20.32 27.16 13.22
C GLY A 862 -19.34 27.27 12.06
N LEU A 863 -18.63 28.40 12.01
CA LEU A 863 -17.54 28.67 11.07
C LEU A 863 -16.20 28.68 11.80
N SER A 864 -15.15 28.28 11.08
CA SER A 864 -13.76 28.29 11.57
C SER A 864 -12.90 28.83 10.44
N VAL A 865 -12.33 30.03 10.62
CA VAL A 865 -11.56 30.76 9.60
C VAL A 865 -10.18 31.07 10.20
N SER A 866 -9.12 30.70 9.48
CA SER A 866 -7.74 30.96 9.89
C SER A 866 -7.17 32.17 9.18
N GLU A 867 -7.39 32.30 7.87
CA GLU A 867 -6.70 33.31 7.06
C GLU A 867 -7.54 33.79 5.86
N ILE A 868 -7.40 35.07 5.50
CA ILE A 868 -8.10 35.75 4.39
C ILE A 868 -7.10 36.60 3.61
N GLN A 869 -6.88 36.24 2.34
CA GLN A 869 -5.85 36.84 1.49
C GLN A 869 -6.44 37.43 0.21
N VAL A 870 -5.86 38.52 -0.27
CA VAL A 870 -6.31 39.32 -1.43
C VAL A 870 -5.09 39.60 -2.31
N PHE A 871 -4.98 38.88 -3.42
CA PHE A 871 -3.77 38.87 -4.25
C PHE A 871 -3.84 39.84 -5.43
N SER A 872 -2.74 40.57 -5.66
CA SER A 872 -2.63 41.58 -6.73
C SER A 872 -2.90 41.00 -8.13
N ASP A 873 -2.31 39.84 -8.41
CA ASP A 873 -2.59 38.96 -9.56
C ASP A 873 -2.34 37.50 -9.15
N VAL A 874 -2.71 36.55 -10.00
CA VAL A 874 -2.41 35.13 -9.82
C VAL A 874 -2.15 34.50 -11.18
N THR A 875 -0.99 33.86 -11.35
CA THR A 875 -0.77 33.03 -12.54
C THR A 875 -1.40 31.68 -12.28
N VAL A 876 -2.52 31.41 -12.94
CA VAL A 876 -3.03 30.06 -13.14
C VAL A 876 -2.20 29.39 -14.22
N THR A 877 -1.42 28.38 -13.82
CA THR A 877 -0.88 27.40 -14.74
C THR A 877 -1.82 26.20 -14.78
N ASP A 878 -1.93 25.54 -15.93
CA ASP A 878 -2.32 24.13 -15.91
C ASP A 878 -1.22 23.40 -15.13
N TRP A 879 -1.46 23.08 -13.85
CA TRP A 879 -0.65 22.07 -13.19
C TRP A 879 -0.91 20.80 -13.98
N PRO A 880 0.10 19.99 -14.29
CA PRO A 880 -0.18 18.75 -14.96
C PRO A 880 -0.79 17.75 -13.96
N ASP A 881 -2.12 17.82 -13.78
CA ASP A 881 -2.95 16.63 -14.04
C ASP A 881 -2.95 16.33 -15.54
N ARG A 882 -1.75 16.18 -16.08
CA ARG A 882 -1.55 15.18 -17.10
C ARG A 882 -1.62 13.88 -16.32
N GLU A 883 -2.76 13.22 -16.50
CA GLU A 883 -2.90 11.76 -16.44
C GLU A 883 -1.55 11.08 -16.69
N ILE A 884 -1.26 10.00 -15.95
CA ILE A 884 0.00 9.23 -16.10
C ILE A 884 0.18 8.83 -17.57
N ASP A 885 0.91 9.68 -18.30
CA ASP A 885 1.13 9.61 -19.73
C ASP A 885 2.32 8.69 -19.98
N LEU A 886 2.12 7.41 -19.64
CA LEU A 886 2.85 6.34 -20.31
C LEU A 886 2.36 6.42 -21.77
N GLY A 887 3.09 7.20 -22.56
CA GLY A 887 2.72 7.61 -23.90
C GLY A 887 2.61 6.44 -24.87
N ASP A 888 2.10 6.74 -26.07
CA ASP A 888 1.65 5.78 -27.09
C ASP A 888 2.54 4.53 -27.27
N ILE A 889 2.19 3.46 -26.56
CA ILE A 889 2.25 2.11 -27.11
C ILE A 889 0.94 1.91 -27.88
N PRO A 890 0.98 1.71 -29.21
CA PRO A 890 -0.18 1.96 -30.06
C PRO A 890 -1.34 0.98 -29.81
N THR A 891 -2.50 1.52 -29.45
CA THR A 891 -3.76 0.78 -29.26
C THR A 891 -4.80 1.17 -30.32
N ALA A 892 -5.66 0.22 -30.69
CA ALA A 892 -6.74 0.40 -31.68
C ALA A 892 -8.11 0.51 -31.00
N THR A 893 -9.05 1.21 -31.63
CA THR A 893 -10.17 1.90 -30.95
C THR A 893 -11.59 1.41 -31.27
N GLU A 894 -12.52 1.88 -30.42
CA GLU A 894 -14.00 2.03 -30.59
C GLU A 894 -14.97 0.93 -30.03
N ASP A 895 -16.07 1.44 -29.45
CA ASP A 895 -17.13 0.84 -28.59
C ASP A 895 -18.47 1.57 -28.91
N PRO A 896 -19.71 0.97 -28.83
CA PRO A 896 -20.56 1.09 -27.60
C PRO A 896 -21.69 0.04 -27.37
N GLY A 897 -22.27 -0.05 -26.14
CA GLY A 897 -23.70 -0.44 -25.94
C GLY A 897 -24.16 -0.97 -24.55
N ASP A 898 -25.01 -0.21 -23.84
CA ASP A 898 -25.53 -0.43 -22.47
C ASP A 898 -26.43 -1.68 -22.19
N ALA A 899 -26.39 -2.21 -20.94
CA ALA A 899 -27.54 -2.14 -19.97
C ALA A 899 -27.45 -3.04 -18.68
N ALA A 900 -27.38 -2.36 -17.52
CA ALA A 900 -27.84 -2.64 -16.13
C ALA A 900 -28.86 -3.76 -15.77
N PRO A 901 -29.03 -4.20 -14.48
CA PRO A 901 -28.19 -4.08 -13.25
C PRO A 901 -27.93 -5.46 -12.54
N GLU A 902 -27.51 -5.68 -11.28
CA GLU A 902 -27.34 -4.89 -10.01
C GLU A 902 -26.32 -5.57 -9.05
N VAL A 903 -25.54 -4.84 -8.22
CA VAL A 903 -24.60 -5.42 -7.20
C VAL A 903 -24.76 -4.79 -5.81
N SER A 904 -24.81 -5.63 -4.76
CA SER A 904 -23.98 -5.48 -3.53
C SER A 904 -24.20 -6.62 -2.50
N PHE A 905 -23.34 -6.63 -1.48
CA PHE A 905 -23.50 -7.23 -0.15
C PHE A 905 -23.20 -8.74 0.08
N PHE A 906 -22.97 -9.05 1.36
CA PHE A 906 -23.49 -10.23 2.07
C PHE A 906 -23.35 -11.56 1.30
N ARG A 907 -22.11 -12.09 1.21
CA ARG A 907 -21.78 -13.29 0.42
C ARG A 907 -22.70 -14.47 0.78
N LEU A 908 -23.61 -14.81 -0.13
CA LEU A 908 -24.53 -15.94 -0.08
C LEU A 908 -24.23 -16.83 -1.28
N ASP A 909 -23.77 -18.04 -1.02
CA ASP A 909 -23.51 -19.10 -2.01
C ASP A 909 -24.54 -20.22 -1.87
N VAL A 910 -24.86 -20.90 -2.97
CA VAL A 910 -25.89 -21.94 -3.05
C VAL A 910 -25.38 -23.12 -3.87
N HIS A 911 -24.97 -24.19 -3.21
CA HIS A 911 -24.39 -25.36 -3.86
C HIS A 911 -24.89 -26.70 -3.29
N PRO A 912 -25.19 -27.73 -4.12
CA PRO A 912 -25.27 -27.69 -5.59
C PRO A 912 -26.52 -26.97 -6.11
N ASN A 913 -26.36 -26.23 -7.20
CA ASN A 913 -27.44 -25.51 -7.88
C ASN A 913 -27.23 -25.63 -9.41
N PRO A 914 -28.12 -26.29 -10.17
CA PRO A 914 -29.42 -26.84 -9.76
C PRO A 914 -29.34 -28.02 -8.78
N MET A 915 -30.28 -28.07 -7.84
CA MET A 915 -30.40 -29.17 -6.87
C MET A 915 -31.36 -30.25 -7.37
N ARG A 916 -31.00 -31.53 -7.12
CA ARG A 916 -31.87 -32.70 -7.34
C ARG A 916 -32.51 -33.27 -6.08
N ALA A 917 -31.90 -33.03 -4.92
CA ALA A 917 -32.34 -33.57 -3.63
C ALA A 917 -32.21 -32.54 -2.50
N SER A 918 -31.02 -31.98 -2.31
CA SER A 918 -30.75 -30.91 -1.36
C SER A 918 -29.70 -29.92 -1.88
N THR A 919 -29.66 -28.74 -1.29
CA THR A 919 -28.62 -27.72 -1.50
C THR A 919 -28.24 -27.07 -0.17
N VAL A 920 -27.00 -26.61 -0.09
CA VAL A 920 -26.48 -25.84 1.04
C VAL A 920 -26.42 -24.37 0.63
N ILE A 921 -27.04 -23.51 1.45
CA ILE A 921 -26.94 -22.06 1.39
C ILE A 921 -25.86 -21.67 2.40
N SER A 922 -24.68 -21.29 1.92
CA SER A 922 -23.57 -20.81 2.74
C SER A 922 -23.64 -19.28 2.81
N TYR A 923 -23.50 -18.70 4.00
CA TYR A 923 -23.59 -17.24 4.18
C TYR A 923 -22.60 -16.74 5.25
N ALA A 924 -21.99 -15.58 5.02
CA ALA A 924 -21.06 -14.97 5.97
C ALA A 924 -21.69 -13.79 6.72
N LEU A 925 -21.51 -13.75 8.04
CA LEU A 925 -21.90 -12.63 8.90
C LEU A 925 -20.64 -11.86 9.36
N PRO A 926 -20.51 -10.56 9.06
CA PRO A 926 -19.34 -9.77 9.47
C PRO A 926 -19.32 -9.53 10.99
N THR A 927 -20.49 -9.41 11.60
CA THR A 927 -20.70 -9.23 13.05
C THR A 927 -21.71 -10.26 13.57
N PRO A 928 -21.69 -10.56 14.88
CA PRO A 928 -22.76 -11.32 15.52
C PRO A 928 -24.09 -10.58 15.41
N ALA A 929 -25.12 -11.23 14.86
CA ALA A 929 -26.38 -10.60 14.46
C ALA A 929 -27.58 -11.54 14.69
N ARG A 930 -28.80 -10.98 14.75
CA ARG A 930 -30.00 -11.82 14.60
C ARG A 930 -30.28 -12.00 13.12
N MET A 931 -30.44 -13.25 12.70
CA MET A 931 -30.38 -13.62 11.30
C MET A 931 -31.49 -14.61 10.92
N GLN A 932 -32.03 -14.46 9.71
CA GLN A 932 -33.09 -15.30 9.17
C GLN A 932 -32.76 -15.78 7.75
N VAL A 933 -32.78 -17.11 7.53
CA VAL A 933 -32.70 -17.74 6.20
C VAL A 933 -34.10 -18.18 5.76
N ARG A 934 -34.52 -17.73 4.59
CA ARG A 934 -35.80 -18.09 3.96
C ARG A 934 -35.60 -18.54 2.52
N VAL A 935 -36.51 -19.35 2.02
CA VAL A 935 -36.72 -19.60 0.59
C VAL A 935 -38.04 -18.97 0.19
N VAL A 936 -38.03 -18.16 -0.87
CA VAL A 936 -39.22 -17.52 -1.44
C VAL A 936 -39.47 -18.00 -2.87
N ASP A 937 -40.73 -18.02 -3.29
CA ASP A 937 -41.08 -18.15 -4.71
C ASP A 937 -40.89 -16.82 -5.47
N LEU A 938 -40.98 -16.86 -6.80
CA LEU A 938 -40.80 -15.68 -7.67
C LEU A 938 -41.87 -14.58 -7.48
N ARG A 939 -42.88 -14.78 -6.62
CA ARG A 939 -43.85 -13.75 -6.22
C ARG A 939 -43.50 -13.13 -4.86
N GLY A 940 -42.32 -13.45 -4.31
CA GLY A 940 -41.85 -12.98 -3.01
C GLY A 940 -42.52 -13.68 -1.83
N ARG A 941 -43.35 -14.71 -2.05
CA ARG A 941 -44.01 -15.45 -0.97
C ARG A 941 -43.01 -16.44 -0.38
N VAL A 942 -42.80 -16.37 0.93
CA VAL A 942 -42.03 -17.38 1.69
C VAL A 942 -42.67 -18.74 1.51
N VAL A 943 -41.89 -19.70 0.98
CA VAL A 943 -42.29 -21.10 0.83
C VAL A 943 -41.63 -21.98 1.89
N ARG A 944 -40.48 -21.56 2.44
CA ARG A 944 -39.79 -22.25 3.52
C ARG A 944 -39.03 -21.25 4.41
N VAL A 945 -39.08 -21.40 5.72
CA VAL A 945 -38.05 -20.84 6.63
C VAL A 945 -37.06 -21.95 6.96
N LEU A 946 -35.77 -21.68 6.80
CA LEU A 946 -34.69 -22.63 7.10
C LEU A 946 -34.06 -22.36 8.46
N GLU A 947 -33.91 -21.08 8.82
CA GLU A 947 -33.29 -20.67 10.07
C GLU A 947 -33.81 -19.29 10.51
N ASP A 948 -34.01 -19.08 11.81
CA ASP A 948 -34.29 -17.79 12.46
C ASP A 948 -33.62 -17.85 13.84
N ALA A 949 -32.42 -17.31 13.94
CA ALA A 949 -31.55 -17.51 15.10
C ALA A 949 -30.59 -16.33 15.30
N TRP A 950 -30.07 -16.21 16.50
CA TRP A 950 -28.89 -15.38 16.75
C TRP A 950 -27.63 -16.16 16.36
N LYS A 951 -26.71 -15.52 15.64
CA LYS A 951 -25.49 -16.14 15.12
C LYS A 951 -24.26 -15.30 15.48
N SER A 952 -23.13 -15.95 15.72
CA SER A 952 -21.84 -15.26 15.80
C SER A 952 -21.43 -14.71 14.43
N SER A 953 -20.43 -13.83 14.39
CA SER A 953 -19.70 -13.55 13.15
C SER A 953 -19.06 -14.84 12.60
N GLY A 954 -18.73 -14.83 11.31
CA GLY A 954 -18.15 -15.95 10.57
C GLY A 954 -19.11 -16.56 9.54
N THR A 955 -18.67 -17.67 8.93
CA THR A 955 -19.43 -18.38 7.88
C THR A 955 -20.35 -19.44 8.49
N HIS A 956 -21.60 -19.44 8.05
CA HIS A 956 -22.66 -20.35 8.46
C HIS A 956 -23.26 -21.07 7.24
N ARG A 957 -24.04 -22.12 7.49
CA ARG A 957 -24.67 -22.96 6.46
C ARG A 957 -26.08 -23.34 6.87
N ALA A 958 -27.03 -23.22 5.94
CA ALA A 958 -28.39 -23.74 6.06
C ALA A 958 -28.70 -24.67 4.87
N THR A 959 -29.42 -25.77 5.10
CA THR A 959 -29.70 -26.77 4.07
C THR A 959 -31.18 -26.76 3.69
N TRP A 960 -31.48 -26.81 2.39
CA TRP A 960 -32.85 -26.98 1.87
C TRP A 960 -33.00 -28.27 1.08
N ASP A 961 -34.14 -28.95 1.23
CA ASP A 961 -34.49 -30.26 0.67
C ASP A 961 -35.55 -30.19 -0.45
N GLY A 962 -35.85 -28.99 -0.96
CA GLY A 962 -36.85 -28.79 -2.00
C GLY A 962 -38.30 -28.99 -1.51
N ARG A 963 -38.55 -28.80 -0.21
CA ARG A 963 -39.89 -28.84 0.41
C ARG A 963 -40.32 -27.51 1.00
N GLY A 964 -41.63 -27.33 1.12
CA GLY A 964 -42.24 -26.16 1.75
C GLY A 964 -42.30 -26.26 3.28
N ASP A 965 -42.80 -25.22 3.94
CA ASP A 965 -43.09 -25.21 5.39
C ASP A 965 -44.18 -26.23 5.77
N ASP A 966 -45.08 -26.58 4.84
CA ASP A 966 -46.09 -27.64 5.02
C ASP A 966 -45.52 -29.07 4.87
N GLY A 967 -44.21 -29.20 4.68
CA GLY A 967 -43.51 -30.47 4.47
C GLY A 967 -43.79 -31.12 3.12
N ARG A 968 -44.54 -30.48 2.22
CA ARG A 968 -44.80 -31.03 0.88
C ARG A 968 -43.66 -30.71 -0.07
N ASP A 969 -43.52 -31.62 -1.02
CA ASP A 969 -42.62 -31.49 -2.16
C ASP A 969 -43.03 -30.32 -3.05
N LEU A 970 -42.12 -29.35 -3.22
CA LEU A 970 -42.32 -28.22 -4.12
C LEU A 970 -42.03 -28.63 -5.57
N PRO A 971 -42.77 -28.07 -6.56
CA PRO A 971 -42.57 -28.38 -7.96
C PRO A 971 -41.19 -27.89 -8.46
N SER A 972 -40.65 -28.56 -9.46
CA SER A 972 -39.45 -28.12 -10.16
C SER A 972 -39.62 -26.69 -10.69
N GLY A 973 -38.62 -25.85 -10.50
CA GLY A 973 -38.72 -24.41 -10.80
C GLY A 973 -37.65 -23.57 -10.11
N ARG A 974 -37.75 -22.26 -10.33
CA ARG A 974 -36.88 -21.25 -9.70
C ARG A 974 -37.48 -20.71 -8.41
N TYR A 975 -36.62 -20.53 -7.42
CA TYR A 975 -36.85 -19.95 -6.10
C TYR A 975 -35.70 -19.00 -5.78
N LEU A 976 -35.80 -18.27 -4.68
CA LEU A 976 -34.71 -17.43 -4.17
C LEU A 976 -34.42 -17.78 -2.71
N ALA A 977 -33.16 -18.02 -2.38
CA ALA A 977 -32.66 -18.00 -1.01
C ALA A 977 -32.56 -16.53 -0.58
N VAL A 978 -33.07 -16.20 0.58
CA VAL A 978 -33.03 -14.86 1.17
C VAL A 978 -32.43 -14.98 2.56
N VAL A 979 -31.31 -14.30 2.78
CA VAL A 979 -30.70 -14.14 4.09
C VAL A 979 -30.91 -12.68 4.52
N GLU A 980 -31.32 -12.46 5.76
CA GLU A 980 -31.49 -11.12 6.34
C GLU A 980 -30.90 -11.12 7.74
N ALA A 981 -30.03 -10.14 8.06
CA ALA A 981 -29.51 -9.92 9.41
C ALA A 981 -29.31 -8.42 9.67
N ASP A 982 -29.77 -7.94 10.83
CA ASP A 982 -29.68 -6.55 11.30
C ASP A 982 -30.02 -5.49 10.22
N GLY A 983 -31.02 -5.78 9.38
CA GLY A 983 -31.52 -4.90 8.31
C GLY A 983 -30.83 -5.05 6.95
N ILE A 984 -29.70 -5.77 6.87
CA ILE A 984 -28.99 -6.04 5.62
C ILE A 984 -29.46 -7.39 5.04
N LYS A 985 -29.59 -7.48 3.71
CA LYS A 985 -30.21 -8.62 3.03
C LYS A 985 -29.37 -9.13 1.86
N ALA A 986 -29.16 -10.45 1.81
CA ALA A 986 -28.60 -11.17 0.68
C ALA A 986 -29.69 -11.96 -0.06
N VAL A 987 -29.52 -12.15 -1.37
CA VAL A 987 -30.40 -12.99 -2.19
C VAL A 987 -29.58 -13.86 -3.14
N GLY A 988 -29.85 -15.17 -3.16
CA GLY A 988 -29.23 -16.12 -4.10
C GLY A 988 -30.28 -16.91 -4.88
N ALA A 989 -30.01 -17.20 -6.15
CA ALA A 989 -30.93 -17.98 -6.98
C ALA A 989 -30.93 -19.47 -6.60
N LEU A 990 -32.10 -20.12 -6.63
CA LEU A 990 -32.28 -21.55 -6.37
C LEU A 990 -33.02 -22.23 -7.52
N SER A 991 -32.45 -23.30 -8.10
CA SER A 991 -33.10 -24.09 -9.14
C SER A 991 -33.36 -25.53 -8.67
N LEU A 992 -34.63 -25.90 -8.48
CA LEU A 992 -35.05 -27.25 -8.11
C LEU A 992 -35.40 -28.07 -9.35
N VAL A 993 -34.77 -29.23 -9.52
CA VAL A 993 -35.04 -30.19 -10.61
C VAL A 993 -35.43 -31.54 -9.97
N ARG A 994 -36.55 -32.11 -10.38
CA ARG A 994 -37.05 -33.42 -9.91
C ARG A 994 -37.15 -34.39 -11.08
#